data_AF-A0A951J6I3-F1
#
_entry.id   AF-A0A951J6I3-F1
#
_cell.length_a   1.000
_cell.length_b   1.000
_cell.length_c   1.000
_cell.angle_alpha   90.00
_cell.angle_beta   90.00
_cell.angle_gamma   90.00
#
_symmetry.space_group_name_H-M   'P 1'
#
loop_
_entity.id
_entity.type
_entity.pdbx_description
1 polymer ?
#
loop_
_entity_poly.entity_id
_entity_poly.type
_entity_poly.pdbx_seq_one_letter_code
_entity_poly.pdbx_strand_id
1 'polypeptide(L)'
;MYFLGLRILLFLLSFFILLIVPVNETFGQFNLSKPLIQVGQDQGFFAKYINHISEDKDGNILLGTYGSDIYTYNGLNFEVFGSGLNGQNAISFLEHDNKYFLASDKQLIEKRSLESENIIVFESETYIKLHSNESEYFVFSSGNKLFFYTSDSSMLVGEFFGSEITEVLSLGTKRFLILTAGGDLFYFDELSDNTVKISQKVYGIIASEQDVFVIFNHSVYEFDLQEINLGKKINDSGFSKVTSWTKGKHQAWVYAENALFKVNKSGIEKIDYSPNNLSLDISSLKESWDGTLWIGTFGQGLFKLYDSQIQKLKYHNNEIGNINSLFVNPGTEELVIASNQGLFINKKGNLEKLSLPSGGYHFAVTFSDNEILVAGEGYLLLVNTTSKKNTVIQHPLFFDNDINVLLKTENKLFVGTSQGLFAFGIDLKYKYEVFSEAGKKLTNITQLEILENDVLAGIDSGRLIRIEGNMANEVDLNLKGFNVMVVKAFRKDLLWIGGNEGTAFSFDLKSNEIVEKIKSERARNVFSLIVFSKDDIILGTDRGLERHFHGKTLYYDDRIGHVESNLNTLVSIKQEQYVAFGSGEGLFLIDLDYKTKLRQPPRINKLILNGEEIHDFENGIKLPYRPQVFFFQAVLNDFVNGKDTRIDYRLVGFSQDWIGTEIMTGVQFSNLPPGEYGIELKVSHFQGDVQFYKLPLKIFVEKPIWMELWFLISGYLLFFFLVAFGYMWFQRKNIRENEKLRKLVSKRTKEIQKINIGLELTVKSRTKELNLKNQALEQSMKRMERMLAFVNQISSNSRDIFCLTDSEGKVLLISKGVEKIIGQKVKNISGQSFDSIFCTDIFNKRKSILSVPEYFKIVSNKGEEMTFEVLFKEINRNKENDDIGYVVNIRDVTERETLKEQIQSIYKNIHRDFHDEVGNKIARIIALVSVLRIQSQSIEILSATIDKIEVSAKSLFNDTRDFIWSLDKNNNNLQSLGLQLRDFGVQLFEGSKFEFQFHSNCLNEILLPPNIVRDIMLIIKELLTNVLKHSSGNKCVLLFLQKEGKIIFLVKDNGSGMKSNNKGNGLKNLFFRAERCKGELIFKTKKGTLIGVRITL
;
A
#
# COMPACT_ATOMS: atom_id res chain seq x y z
N MET A 1 -36.45 46.75 -38.28
CA MET A 1 -35.97 45.64 -37.43
C MET A 1 -34.55 45.21 -37.77
N TYR A 2 -34.19 44.94 -39.04
CA TYR A 2 -32.81 44.56 -39.42
C TYR A 2 -31.73 45.60 -39.07
N PHE A 3 -31.99 46.90 -39.24
CA PHE A 3 -31.05 47.96 -38.87
C PHE A 3 -30.85 48.14 -37.35
N LEU A 4 -31.85 47.77 -36.55
CA LEU A 4 -31.75 47.83 -35.09
C LEU A 4 -30.95 46.64 -34.54
N GLY A 5 -31.12 45.45 -35.14
CA GLY A 5 -30.31 44.27 -34.83
C GLY A 5 -28.83 44.46 -35.18
N LEU A 6 -28.52 45.10 -36.31
CA LEU A 6 -27.13 45.36 -36.71
C LEU A 6 -26.44 46.37 -35.78
N ARG A 7 -27.17 47.40 -35.30
CA ARG A 7 -26.63 48.36 -34.31
C ARG A 7 -26.41 47.74 -32.94
N ILE A 8 -27.29 46.84 -32.50
CA ILE A 8 -27.10 46.11 -31.23
C ILE A 8 -25.92 45.15 -31.34
N LEU A 9 -25.75 44.48 -32.49
CA LEU A 9 -24.61 43.59 -32.73
C LEU A 9 -23.28 44.37 -32.80
N LEU A 10 -23.25 45.54 -33.46
CA LEU A 10 -22.08 46.41 -33.52
C LEU A 10 -21.76 47.05 -32.16
N PHE A 11 -22.77 47.39 -31.36
CA PHE A 11 -22.58 47.93 -30.01
C PHE A 11 -22.07 46.84 -29.04
N LEU A 12 -22.57 45.60 -29.16
CA LEU A 12 -22.04 44.45 -28.42
C LEU A 12 -20.61 44.08 -28.87
N LEU A 13 -20.30 44.16 -30.17
CA LEU A 13 -18.94 43.95 -30.67
C LEU A 13 -17.98 45.06 -30.23
N SER A 14 -18.41 46.32 -30.19
CA SER A 14 -17.57 47.40 -29.67
C SER A 14 -17.37 47.29 -28.15
N PHE A 15 -18.36 46.79 -27.41
CA PHE A 15 -18.24 46.51 -25.97
C PHE A 15 -17.31 45.32 -25.70
N PHE A 16 -17.33 44.30 -26.56
CA PHE A 16 -16.40 43.17 -26.51
C PHE A 16 -14.97 43.55 -26.92
N ILE A 17 -14.79 44.43 -27.92
CA ILE A 17 -13.46 44.86 -28.36
C ILE A 17 -12.81 45.83 -27.35
N LEU A 18 -13.59 46.62 -26.61
CA LEU A 18 -13.06 47.42 -25.48
C LEU A 18 -12.74 46.58 -24.22
N LEU A 19 -13.27 45.36 -24.11
CA LEU A 19 -12.89 44.38 -23.08
C LEU A 19 -11.70 43.48 -23.51
N ILE A 20 -11.21 43.61 -24.76
CA ILE A 20 -10.05 42.90 -25.30
C ILE A 20 -8.95 43.91 -25.68
N VAL A 21 -8.76 44.93 -24.84
CA VAL A 21 -7.43 45.52 -24.70
C VAL A 21 -6.77 44.75 -23.55
N PRO A 22 -5.66 44.04 -23.76
CA PRO A 22 -4.97 43.40 -22.66
C PRO A 22 -4.51 44.50 -21.70
N VAL A 23 -5.11 44.59 -20.52
CA VAL A 23 -4.54 45.35 -19.38
C VAL A 23 -3.40 44.51 -18.78
N ASN A 24 -2.54 43.95 -19.63
CA ASN A 24 -1.57 42.89 -19.28
C ASN A 24 -0.13 43.40 -19.15
N GLU A 25 0.12 44.71 -19.15
CA GLU A 25 1.49 45.27 -19.13
C GLU A 25 1.84 46.07 -17.87
N THR A 26 1.17 45.87 -16.74
CA THR A 26 1.53 46.60 -15.49
C THR A 26 2.57 45.88 -14.61
N PHE A 27 2.80 44.58 -14.80
CA PHE A 27 3.88 43.82 -14.17
C PHE A 27 4.73 43.17 -15.27
N GLY A 28 5.91 43.73 -15.57
CA GLY A 28 6.88 43.15 -16.50
C GLY A 28 7.43 41.79 -16.03
N GLN A 29 8.17 41.12 -16.91
CA GLN A 29 8.75 39.79 -16.66
C GLN A 29 9.69 39.80 -15.46
N PHE A 30 9.34 39.05 -14.42
CA PHE A 30 10.24 38.72 -13.33
C PHE A 30 11.41 37.87 -13.84
N ASN A 31 12.62 38.08 -13.32
CA ASN A 31 13.75 37.19 -13.59
C ASN A 31 13.64 35.96 -12.67
N LEU A 32 13.08 34.88 -13.23
CA LEU A 32 12.64 33.69 -12.50
C LEU A 32 13.61 32.55 -12.81
N SER A 33 14.17 31.92 -11.78
CA SER A 33 14.97 30.72 -11.98
C SER A 33 14.09 29.47 -11.93
N LYS A 34 14.29 28.56 -12.88
CA LYS A 34 13.66 27.23 -12.83
C LYS A 34 14.40 26.32 -11.85
N PRO A 35 13.71 25.58 -10.98
CA PRO A 35 14.36 24.70 -10.03
C PRO A 35 15.00 23.51 -10.75
N LEU A 36 16.31 23.35 -10.55
CA LEU A 36 17.07 22.19 -10.97
C LEU A 36 17.17 21.21 -9.81
N ILE A 37 16.65 19.99 -9.99
CA ILE A 37 16.61 18.97 -8.95
C ILE A 37 17.65 17.90 -9.23
N GLN A 38 18.48 17.55 -8.25
CA GLN A 38 19.32 16.36 -8.32
C GLN A 38 18.50 15.11 -7.99
N VAL A 39 18.58 14.08 -8.83
CA VAL A 39 17.76 12.86 -8.73
C VAL A 39 18.63 11.69 -8.28
N GLY A 40 18.14 10.87 -7.34
CA GLY A 40 18.73 9.56 -7.04
C GLY A 40 19.42 9.40 -5.69
N GLN A 41 19.80 10.46 -4.99
CA GLN A 41 20.53 10.33 -3.70
C GLN A 41 19.73 9.57 -2.65
N ASP A 42 18.43 9.89 -2.49
CA ASP A 42 17.54 9.22 -1.52
C ASP A 42 17.09 7.82 -1.96
N GLN A 43 17.32 7.47 -3.22
CA GLN A 43 16.88 6.20 -3.84
C GLN A 43 18.04 5.23 -4.04
N GLY A 44 19.23 5.55 -3.51
CA GLY A 44 20.43 4.70 -3.63
C GLY A 44 21.10 4.74 -5.01
N PHE A 45 20.77 5.72 -5.85
CA PHE A 45 21.44 5.95 -7.13
C PHE A 45 22.62 6.89 -6.93
N PHE A 46 23.83 6.36 -7.07
CA PHE A 46 25.09 7.06 -6.81
C PHE A 46 25.95 7.29 -8.06
N ALA A 47 25.44 6.95 -9.24
CA ALA A 47 26.19 7.15 -10.48
C ALA A 47 26.38 8.64 -10.74
N LYS A 48 27.64 9.08 -10.74
CA LYS A 48 28.02 10.48 -10.92
C LYS A 48 28.21 10.88 -12.38
N TYR A 49 28.40 9.90 -13.26
CA TYR A 49 28.80 10.12 -14.64
C TYR A 49 27.74 9.52 -15.54
N ILE A 50 26.81 10.36 -15.99
CA ILE A 50 25.73 9.96 -16.90
C ILE A 50 26.20 10.27 -18.32
N ASN A 51 26.18 9.30 -19.22
CA ASN A 51 26.64 9.48 -20.61
C ASN A 51 25.50 9.75 -21.57
N HIS A 52 24.40 9.06 -21.35
CA HIS A 52 23.28 9.07 -22.27
C HIS A 52 21.99 8.87 -21.49
N ILE A 53 20.94 9.56 -21.92
CA ILE A 53 19.59 9.45 -21.35
C ILE A 53 18.65 9.15 -22.50
N SER A 54 17.81 8.15 -22.33
CA SER A 54 16.71 7.90 -23.24
C SER A 54 15.44 7.55 -22.47
N GLU A 55 14.38 7.31 -23.21
CA GLU A 55 13.07 7.00 -22.66
C GLU A 55 12.51 5.81 -23.42
N ASP A 56 11.99 4.82 -22.70
CA ASP A 56 11.34 3.67 -23.33
C ASP A 56 9.89 3.97 -23.76
N LYS A 57 9.28 3.04 -24.50
CA LYS A 57 7.86 3.10 -24.93
C LYS A 57 6.89 3.27 -23.76
N ASP A 58 7.37 2.84 -22.61
CA ASP A 58 6.70 2.63 -21.35
C ASP A 58 6.85 3.90 -20.47
N GLY A 59 7.61 4.88 -20.96
CA GLY A 59 7.86 6.17 -20.35
C GLY A 59 8.87 6.15 -19.22
N ASN A 60 9.67 5.10 -19.02
CA ASN A 60 10.76 5.08 -18.05
C ASN A 60 11.98 5.80 -18.59
N ILE A 61 12.73 6.43 -17.70
CA ILE A 61 13.99 7.07 -18.03
C ILE A 61 15.11 6.05 -17.90
N LEU A 62 15.77 5.77 -19.01
CA LEU A 62 16.92 4.91 -19.06
C LEU A 62 18.19 5.76 -19.00
N LEU A 63 19.21 5.28 -18.29
CA LEU A 63 20.45 6.00 -18.01
C LEU A 63 21.65 5.12 -18.29
N GLY A 64 22.51 5.57 -19.19
CA GLY A 64 23.83 4.97 -19.41
C GLY A 64 24.85 5.64 -18.51
N THR A 65 25.63 4.86 -17.77
CA THR A 65 26.64 5.37 -16.82
C THR A 65 28.06 4.95 -17.21
N TYR A 66 29.08 5.73 -16.82
CA TYR A 66 30.47 5.26 -16.89
C TYR A 66 30.68 4.11 -15.90
N GLY A 67 31.15 2.96 -16.37
CA GLY A 67 31.27 1.74 -15.55
C GLY A 67 30.42 0.56 -16.03
N SER A 68 29.88 0.64 -17.24
CA SER A 68 29.08 -0.37 -17.94
C SER A 68 27.63 -0.53 -17.48
N ASP A 69 27.21 -0.15 -16.28
CA ASP A 69 25.81 -0.35 -15.87
C ASP A 69 24.82 0.62 -16.53
N ILE A 70 23.63 0.11 -16.84
CA ILE A 70 22.48 0.91 -17.26
C ILE A 70 21.45 0.89 -16.15
N TYR A 71 20.79 2.02 -15.93
CA TYR A 71 19.77 2.16 -14.91
C TYR A 71 18.45 2.51 -15.57
N THR A 72 17.38 1.88 -15.13
CA THR A 72 16.01 2.28 -15.45
C THR A 72 15.44 3.07 -14.27
N TYR A 73 14.75 4.16 -14.57
CA TYR A 73 14.03 4.98 -13.59
C TYR A 73 12.58 5.11 -14.01
N ASN A 74 11.70 4.48 -13.23
CA ASN A 74 10.25 4.46 -13.48
C ASN A 74 9.49 5.60 -12.80
N GLY A 75 10.18 6.67 -12.39
CA GLY A 75 9.58 7.77 -11.62
C GLY A 75 9.61 7.56 -10.10
N LEU A 76 9.94 6.36 -9.62
CA LEU A 76 10.02 6.03 -8.20
C LEU A 76 11.39 5.51 -7.78
N ASN A 77 11.83 4.43 -8.42
CA ASN A 77 13.03 3.67 -8.05
C ASN A 77 13.97 3.53 -9.24
N PHE A 78 15.24 3.36 -8.92
CA PHE A 78 16.26 2.97 -9.89
C PHE A 78 16.42 1.45 -9.86
N GLU A 79 16.36 0.81 -11.02
CA GLU A 79 16.69 -0.61 -11.18
C GLU A 79 17.92 -0.73 -12.09
N VAL A 80 18.82 -1.66 -11.75
CA VAL A 80 20.06 -1.85 -12.50
C VAL A 80 19.83 -2.82 -13.64
N PHE A 81 19.77 -2.29 -14.84
CA PHE A 81 19.82 -3.05 -16.09
C PHE A 81 21.29 -3.44 -16.36
N GLY A 82 21.75 -4.52 -15.72
CA GLY A 82 23.13 -4.99 -15.89
C GLY A 82 23.47 -5.14 -17.38
N SER A 83 24.54 -4.49 -17.84
CA SER A 83 24.79 -4.35 -19.28
C SER A 83 25.35 -5.59 -19.95
N GLY A 84 25.95 -6.50 -19.18
CA GLY A 84 26.69 -7.65 -19.68
C GLY A 84 27.77 -7.26 -20.70
N LEU A 85 28.24 -6.02 -20.68
CA LEU A 85 29.27 -5.49 -21.59
C LEU A 85 30.70 -5.92 -21.23
N ASN A 86 30.87 -6.88 -20.30
CA ASN A 86 32.17 -7.41 -19.87
C ASN A 86 33.23 -6.32 -19.60
N GLY A 87 32.83 -5.19 -19.00
CA GLY A 87 33.71 -4.06 -18.69
C GLY A 87 33.91 -3.03 -19.80
N GLN A 88 33.22 -3.16 -20.94
CA GLN A 88 33.15 -2.09 -21.96
C GLN A 88 32.10 -1.02 -21.56
N ASN A 89 32.37 0.23 -21.90
CA ASN A 89 31.43 1.32 -21.63
C ASN A 89 30.30 1.30 -22.67
N ALA A 90 29.05 1.35 -22.20
CA ALA A 90 27.92 1.68 -23.06
C ALA A 90 28.04 3.16 -23.45
N ILE A 91 28.19 3.47 -24.74
CA ILE A 91 28.27 4.85 -25.24
C ILE A 91 26.85 5.37 -25.52
N SER A 92 26.01 4.55 -26.13
CA SER A 92 24.62 4.90 -26.44
C SER A 92 23.75 3.66 -26.36
N PHE A 93 22.47 3.86 -26.11
CA PHE A 93 21.51 2.76 -26.05
C PHE A 93 20.11 3.27 -26.45
N LEU A 94 19.28 2.37 -26.97
CA LEU A 94 17.90 2.65 -27.38
C LEU A 94 17.02 1.43 -27.15
N GLU A 95 15.71 1.63 -27.04
CA GLU A 95 14.73 0.54 -27.09
C GLU A 95 14.04 0.53 -28.46
N HIS A 96 13.95 -0.62 -29.11
CA HIS A 96 13.22 -0.81 -30.35
C HIS A 96 12.55 -2.20 -30.33
N ASP A 97 11.25 -2.26 -30.65
CA ASP A 97 10.46 -3.51 -30.69
C ASP A 97 10.57 -4.37 -29.40
N ASN A 98 10.43 -3.73 -28.23
CA ASN A 98 10.59 -4.34 -26.90
C ASN A 98 11.97 -4.99 -26.64
N LYS A 99 12.98 -4.62 -27.43
CA LYS A 99 14.37 -5.04 -27.27
C LYS A 99 15.22 -3.81 -26.95
N TYR A 100 16.16 -3.97 -26.03
CA TYR A 100 17.17 -2.96 -25.71
C TYR A 100 18.41 -3.19 -26.56
N PHE A 101 18.84 -2.13 -27.25
CA PHE A 101 20.05 -2.11 -28.06
C PHE A 101 21.11 -1.25 -27.39
N LEU A 102 22.31 -1.82 -27.27
CA LEU A 102 23.42 -1.31 -26.48
C LEU A 102 24.62 -1.15 -27.42
N ALA A 103 25.02 0.08 -27.70
CA ALA A 103 26.20 0.37 -28.49
C ALA A 103 27.40 0.62 -27.56
N SER A 104 28.41 -0.23 -27.70
CA SER A 104 29.74 -0.05 -27.14
C SER A 104 30.70 0.56 -28.17
N ASP A 105 31.99 0.64 -27.85
CA ASP A 105 33.01 1.16 -28.77
C ASP A 105 33.06 0.38 -30.09
N LYS A 106 32.72 -0.92 -30.10
CA LYS A 106 32.89 -1.78 -31.28
C LYS A 106 31.75 -2.76 -31.54
N GLN A 107 30.85 -2.94 -30.59
CA GLN A 107 29.77 -3.92 -30.68
C GLN A 107 28.41 -3.27 -30.43
N LEU A 108 27.42 -3.69 -31.20
CA LEU A 108 26.01 -3.45 -30.95
C LEU A 108 25.40 -4.74 -30.40
N ILE A 109 24.82 -4.65 -29.21
CA ILE A 109 24.25 -5.79 -28.49
C ILE A 109 22.74 -5.61 -28.36
N GLU A 110 21.98 -6.65 -28.69
CA GLU A 110 20.56 -6.79 -28.41
C GLU A 110 20.35 -7.53 -27.08
N LYS A 111 19.39 -7.05 -26.29
CA LYS A 111 18.94 -7.66 -25.03
C LYS A 111 17.41 -7.55 -24.90
N ARG A 112 16.72 -8.64 -24.54
CA ARG A 112 15.25 -8.69 -24.43
C ARG A 112 14.73 -8.36 -23.03
N SER A 113 15.45 -8.71 -21.98
CA SER A 113 15.11 -8.42 -20.58
C SER A 113 16.38 -8.38 -19.73
N LEU A 114 16.30 -7.93 -18.47
CA LEU A 114 17.46 -7.93 -17.56
C LEU A 114 18.17 -9.29 -17.48
N GLU A 115 17.39 -10.38 -17.54
CA GLU A 115 17.85 -11.76 -17.40
C GLU A 115 18.15 -12.46 -18.74
N SER A 116 17.80 -11.85 -19.89
CA SER A 116 18.06 -12.46 -21.19
C SER A 116 19.55 -12.40 -21.54
N GLU A 117 20.03 -13.43 -22.25
CA GLU A 117 21.39 -13.46 -22.80
C GLU A 117 21.63 -12.30 -23.78
N ASN A 118 22.88 -11.81 -23.81
CA ASN A 118 23.32 -10.76 -24.72
C ASN A 118 23.54 -11.33 -26.13
N ILE A 119 22.94 -10.72 -27.14
CA ILE A 119 23.11 -11.11 -28.54
C ILE A 119 23.89 -10.02 -29.26
N ILE A 120 25.11 -10.31 -29.74
CA ILE A 120 25.85 -9.37 -30.58
C ILE A 120 25.22 -9.36 -31.96
N VAL A 121 24.66 -8.22 -32.37
CA VAL A 121 23.98 -8.06 -33.66
C VAL A 121 24.84 -7.35 -34.71
N PHE A 122 25.87 -6.63 -34.30
CA PHE A 122 26.81 -5.97 -35.20
C PHE A 122 28.18 -5.74 -34.55
N GLU A 123 29.27 -5.92 -35.30
CA GLU A 123 30.64 -5.60 -34.88
C GLU A 123 31.32 -4.67 -35.88
N SER A 124 32.14 -3.76 -35.36
CA SER A 124 32.78 -2.68 -36.11
C SER A 124 34.22 -2.46 -35.66
N GLU A 125 35.07 -2.01 -36.58
CA GLU A 125 36.43 -1.54 -36.24
C GLU A 125 36.44 -0.11 -35.68
N THR A 126 35.40 0.66 -35.96
CA THR A 126 35.18 2.05 -35.53
C THR A 126 34.02 2.18 -34.54
N TYR A 127 33.90 3.34 -33.89
CA TYR A 127 32.85 3.64 -32.91
C TYR A 127 31.44 3.53 -33.50
N ILE A 128 30.58 2.82 -32.78
CA ILE A 128 29.15 2.72 -33.12
C ILE A 128 28.40 3.81 -32.38
N LYS A 129 27.62 4.59 -33.14
CA LYS A 129 26.74 5.63 -32.58
C LYS A 129 25.30 5.42 -33.03
N LEU A 130 24.40 5.40 -32.06
CA LEU A 130 22.95 5.37 -32.30
C LEU A 130 22.44 6.80 -32.52
N HIS A 131 21.54 7.00 -33.50
CA HIS A 131 21.09 8.34 -33.90
C HIS A 131 19.58 8.54 -33.85
N SER A 132 18.81 7.63 -34.44
CA SER A 132 17.35 7.76 -34.48
C SER A 132 16.66 6.40 -34.39
N ASN A 133 15.44 6.42 -33.87
CA ASN A 133 14.62 5.24 -33.67
C ASN A 133 13.24 5.53 -34.26
N GLU A 134 12.83 4.73 -35.23
CA GLU A 134 11.53 4.76 -35.88
C GLU A 134 10.78 3.47 -35.53
N SER A 135 9.48 3.41 -35.87
CA SER A 135 8.66 2.23 -35.55
C SER A 135 9.13 0.93 -36.24
N GLU A 136 9.69 1.01 -37.45
CA GLU A 136 10.08 -0.17 -38.25
C GLU A 136 11.59 -0.46 -38.23
N TYR A 137 12.41 0.52 -37.87
CA TYR A 137 13.88 0.40 -37.85
C TYR A 137 14.51 1.44 -36.91
N PHE A 138 15.77 1.23 -36.55
CA PHE A 138 16.60 2.30 -36.00
C PHE A 138 17.87 2.49 -36.82
N VAL A 139 18.47 3.67 -36.66
CA VAL A 139 19.61 4.13 -37.45
C VAL A 139 20.84 4.25 -36.58
N PHE A 140 21.94 3.67 -37.04
CA PHE A 140 23.24 3.78 -36.39
C PHE A 140 24.35 4.01 -37.42
N SER A 141 25.45 4.62 -36.98
CA SER A 141 26.64 4.80 -37.81
C SER A 141 27.85 4.06 -37.25
N SER A 142 28.75 3.68 -38.14
CA SER A 142 30.08 3.17 -37.83
C SER A 142 31.06 3.89 -38.77
N GLY A 143 31.87 4.78 -38.19
CA GLY A 143 32.74 5.68 -38.96
C GLY A 143 31.95 6.57 -39.94
N ASN A 144 32.21 6.43 -41.24
CA ASN A 144 31.56 7.17 -42.33
C ASN A 144 30.37 6.43 -42.97
N LYS A 145 29.96 5.28 -42.41
CA LYS A 145 28.90 4.41 -42.93
C LYS A 145 27.65 4.52 -42.07
N LEU A 146 26.49 4.54 -42.74
CA LEU A 146 25.18 4.57 -42.13
C LEU A 146 24.48 3.22 -42.30
N PHE A 147 23.87 2.71 -41.23
CA PHE A 147 23.19 1.43 -41.21
C PHE A 147 21.77 1.57 -40.66
N PHE A 148 20.87 0.74 -41.17
CA PHE A 148 19.59 0.45 -40.54
C PHE A 148 19.61 -0.90 -39.88
N TYR A 149 18.92 -1.01 -38.76
CA TYR A 149 18.58 -2.30 -38.18
C TYR A 149 17.09 -2.53 -38.33
N THR A 150 16.70 -3.62 -38.99
CA THR A 150 15.30 -4.00 -39.25
C THR A 150 15.06 -5.43 -38.77
N SER A 151 14.00 -5.64 -37.98
CA SER A 151 13.53 -6.90 -37.38
C SER A 151 14.59 -7.75 -36.68
N ASP A 152 15.64 -8.22 -37.37
CA ASP A 152 16.79 -8.95 -36.83
C ASP A 152 18.11 -8.75 -37.64
N SER A 153 18.23 -7.74 -38.51
CA SER A 153 19.43 -7.57 -39.36
C SER A 153 19.87 -6.13 -39.58
N SER A 154 21.20 -5.93 -39.64
CA SER A 154 21.84 -4.67 -40.01
C SER A 154 22.05 -4.57 -41.52
N MET A 155 21.56 -3.50 -42.14
CA MET A 155 21.70 -3.20 -43.57
C MET A 155 22.50 -1.92 -43.76
N LEU A 156 23.53 -1.94 -44.61
CA LEU A 156 24.26 -0.74 -45.03
C LEU A 156 23.36 0.10 -45.94
N VAL A 157 23.18 1.36 -45.57
CA VAL A 157 22.31 2.31 -46.26
C VAL A 157 23.11 3.20 -47.19
N GLY A 158 24.27 3.67 -46.73
CA GLY A 158 25.12 4.57 -47.50
C GLY A 158 26.47 4.79 -46.85
N GLU A 159 27.42 5.22 -47.67
CA GLU A 159 28.77 5.62 -47.26
C GLU A 159 29.01 7.07 -47.68
N PHE A 160 29.41 7.90 -46.72
CA PHE A 160 29.53 9.34 -46.91
C PHE A 160 31.01 9.73 -47.01
N PHE A 161 31.35 10.52 -48.03
CA PHE A 161 32.72 10.95 -48.27
C PHE A 161 33.10 12.12 -47.35
N GLY A 162 34.33 12.08 -46.82
CA GLY A 162 34.94 13.20 -46.11
C GLY A 162 35.48 12.81 -44.73
N SER A 163 34.59 12.49 -43.79
CA SER A 163 34.93 12.20 -42.38
C SER A 163 33.83 11.38 -41.70
N GLU A 164 34.05 10.97 -40.45
CA GLU A 164 33.10 10.20 -39.66
C GLU A 164 31.76 10.93 -39.48
N ILE A 165 30.66 10.18 -39.50
CA ILE A 165 29.32 10.69 -39.24
C ILE A 165 29.23 11.05 -37.75
N THR A 166 28.96 12.31 -37.46
CA THR A 166 28.80 12.79 -36.08
C THR A 166 27.35 12.76 -35.63
N GLU A 167 26.41 13.00 -36.53
CA GLU A 167 25.00 13.17 -36.21
C GLU A 167 24.09 12.86 -37.40
N VAL A 168 22.97 12.19 -37.14
CA VAL A 168 21.95 11.87 -38.14
C VAL A 168 20.58 12.21 -37.59
N LEU A 169 19.85 13.06 -38.31
CA LEU A 169 18.49 13.44 -37.96
C LEU A 169 17.51 12.84 -38.98
N SER A 170 16.58 12.00 -38.51
CA SER A 170 15.46 11.52 -39.31
C SER A 170 14.45 12.65 -39.56
N LEU A 171 14.03 12.79 -40.82
CA LEU A 171 12.98 13.70 -41.27
C LEU A 171 11.65 12.96 -41.53
N GLY A 172 11.57 11.67 -41.18
CA GLY A 172 10.48 10.78 -41.56
C GLY A 172 10.58 10.29 -43.02
N THR A 173 9.85 9.22 -43.35
CA THR A 173 9.84 8.62 -44.71
C THR A 173 11.22 8.26 -45.27
N LYS A 174 12.12 7.70 -44.44
CA LYS A 174 13.48 7.28 -44.84
C LYS A 174 14.35 8.41 -45.44
N ARG A 175 14.12 9.63 -44.96
CA ARG A 175 14.91 10.83 -45.30
C ARG A 175 15.70 11.30 -44.09
N PHE A 176 16.94 11.72 -44.32
CA PHE A 176 17.88 12.03 -43.25
C PHE A 176 18.72 13.26 -43.56
N LEU A 177 19.00 14.04 -42.52
CA LEU A 177 20.11 14.98 -42.53
C LEU A 177 21.29 14.35 -41.81
N ILE A 178 22.46 14.41 -42.43
CA ILE A 178 23.67 13.74 -41.97
C ILE A 178 24.77 14.77 -41.85
N LEU A 179 25.30 14.93 -40.64
CA LEU A 179 26.45 15.78 -40.34
C LEU A 179 27.69 14.92 -40.18
N THR A 180 28.79 15.39 -40.75
CA THR A 180 30.10 14.76 -40.61
C THR A 180 31.05 15.61 -39.75
N ALA A 181 32.11 15.00 -39.21
CA ALA A 181 33.08 15.68 -38.35
C ALA A 181 33.80 16.87 -39.04
N GLY A 182 33.90 16.84 -40.37
CA GLY A 182 34.43 17.93 -41.19
C GLY A 182 33.46 19.12 -41.37
N GLY A 183 32.24 19.04 -40.82
CA GLY A 183 31.22 20.07 -40.91
C GLY A 183 30.46 20.08 -42.24
N ASP A 184 30.49 18.97 -42.98
CA ASP A 184 29.66 18.79 -44.17
C ASP A 184 28.28 18.27 -43.79
N LEU A 185 27.24 18.94 -44.31
CA LEU A 185 25.85 18.57 -44.15
C LEU A 185 25.33 17.93 -45.44
N PHE A 186 24.80 16.72 -45.32
CA PHE A 186 24.16 15.99 -46.41
C PHE A 186 22.67 15.80 -46.14
N TYR A 187 21.88 15.83 -47.19
CA TYR A 187 20.53 15.29 -47.22
C TYR A 187 20.56 13.97 -47.97
N PHE A 188 19.97 12.94 -47.38
CA PHE A 188 19.90 11.60 -47.94
C PHE A 188 18.45 11.13 -47.98
N ASP A 189 17.97 10.72 -49.15
CA ASP A 189 16.64 10.12 -49.34
C ASP A 189 16.81 8.71 -49.90
N GLU A 190 16.54 7.71 -49.06
CA GLU A 190 16.72 6.29 -49.39
C GLU A 190 15.82 5.84 -50.55
N LEU A 191 14.59 6.37 -50.64
CA LEU A 191 13.63 5.94 -51.66
C LEU A 191 14.09 6.30 -53.08
N SER A 192 14.82 7.42 -53.17
CA SER A 192 15.40 7.91 -54.43
C SER A 192 16.87 7.56 -54.61
N ASP A 193 17.51 6.99 -53.60
CA ASP A 193 18.96 6.79 -53.48
C ASP A 193 19.76 8.08 -53.81
N ASN A 194 19.23 9.23 -53.38
CA ASN A 194 19.79 10.53 -53.69
C ASN A 194 20.49 11.13 -52.47
N THR A 195 21.78 11.44 -52.62
CA THR A 195 22.58 12.14 -51.61
C THR A 195 22.96 13.53 -52.13
N VAL A 196 22.50 14.56 -51.44
CA VAL A 196 22.78 15.96 -51.79
C VAL A 196 23.62 16.60 -50.69
N LYS A 197 24.78 17.14 -51.03
CA LYS A 197 25.57 17.96 -50.10
C LYS A 197 24.96 19.36 -50.03
N ILE A 198 24.42 19.72 -48.88
CA ILE A 198 23.70 20.97 -48.64
C ILE A 198 24.69 22.12 -48.42
N SER A 199 25.64 21.94 -47.48
CA SER A 199 26.52 23.00 -47.02
C SER A 199 27.80 22.45 -46.37
N GLN A 200 28.75 23.36 -46.15
CA GLN A 200 30.01 23.12 -45.43
C GLN A 200 30.10 24.11 -44.26
N LYS A 201 30.87 23.80 -43.20
CA LYS A 201 30.94 24.61 -41.96
C LYS A 201 29.64 24.61 -41.15
N VAL A 202 28.97 23.46 -41.11
CA VAL A 202 27.88 23.20 -40.19
C VAL A 202 28.45 22.67 -38.87
N TYR A 203 28.03 23.25 -37.76
CA TYR A 203 28.53 22.96 -36.41
C TYR A 203 27.57 22.09 -35.58
N GLY A 204 26.35 21.87 -36.06
CA GLY A 204 25.34 21.02 -35.42
C GLY A 204 24.00 21.09 -36.13
N ILE A 205 23.21 20.02 -35.99
CA ILE A 205 21.82 19.96 -36.41
C ILE A 205 20.99 19.75 -35.16
N ILE A 206 19.95 20.56 -34.97
CA ILE A 206 19.04 20.45 -33.83
C ILE A 206 17.60 20.47 -34.33
N ALA A 207 16.66 19.93 -33.56
CA ALA A 207 15.27 19.86 -33.99
C ALA A 207 14.29 19.97 -32.82
N SER A 208 13.08 20.39 -33.15
CA SER A 208 11.87 20.18 -32.36
C SER A 208 10.96 19.19 -33.10
N GLU A 209 9.82 18.81 -32.53
CA GLU A 209 8.81 18.00 -33.24
C GLU A 209 8.33 18.60 -34.55
N GLN A 210 8.37 19.91 -34.69
CA GLN A 210 7.79 20.62 -35.83
C GLN A 210 8.84 21.22 -36.77
N ASP A 211 9.99 21.59 -36.23
CA ASP A 211 10.99 22.41 -36.93
C ASP A 211 12.39 21.82 -36.81
N VAL A 212 13.19 21.96 -37.87
CA VAL A 212 14.59 21.57 -37.93
C VAL A 212 15.45 22.82 -38.06
N PHE A 213 16.54 22.88 -37.30
CA PHE A 213 17.48 24.00 -37.32
C PHE A 213 18.90 23.52 -37.59
N VAL A 214 19.64 24.32 -38.35
CA VAL A 214 21.03 24.08 -38.71
C VAL A 214 21.90 25.21 -38.19
N ILE A 215 22.97 24.85 -37.49
CA ILE A 215 23.96 25.81 -36.99
C ILE A 215 25.03 25.98 -38.04
N PHE A 216 24.89 27.01 -38.86
CA PHE A 216 25.77 27.30 -39.98
C PHE A 216 26.58 28.56 -39.69
N ASN A 217 27.91 28.44 -39.73
CA ASN A 217 28.84 29.55 -39.53
C ASN A 217 28.55 30.39 -38.26
N HIS A 218 28.30 29.72 -37.12
CA HIS A 218 27.94 30.35 -35.84
C HIS A 218 26.61 31.11 -35.85
N SER A 219 25.71 30.85 -36.78
CA SER A 219 24.35 31.38 -36.81
C SER A 219 23.35 30.23 -36.88
N VAL A 220 22.10 30.45 -36.44
CA VAL A 220 21.04 29.43 -36.48
C VAL A 220 20.08 29.73 -37.63
N TYR A 221 19.87 28.73 -38.48
CA TYR A 221 18.95 28.76 -39.61
C TYR A 221 17.85 27.73 -39.40
N GLU A 222 16.62 28.07 -39.77
CA GLU A 222 15.55 27.09 -40.00
C GLU A 222 15.84 26.37 -41.31
N PHE A 223 15.83 25.04 -41.29
CA PHE A 223 16.03 24.22 -42.48
C PHE A 223 14.73 24.18 -43.29
N ASP A 224 14.81 24.52 -44.58
CA ASP A 224 13.67 24.43 -45.48
C ASP A 224 13.55 23.00 -46.00
N LEU A 225 12.55 22.27 -45.50
CA LEU A 225 12.29 20.88 -45.92
C LEU A 225 11.70 20.77 -47.33
N GLN A 226 11.13 21.84 -47.88
CA GLN A 226 10.55 21.83 -49.24
C GLN A 226 11.63 22.04 -50.29
N GLU A 227 12.49 23.04 -50.07
CA GLU A 227 13.58 23.38 -50.99
C GLU A 227 14.89 22.63 -50.69
N ILE A 228 14.96 21.89 -49.57
CA ILE A 228 16.12 21.10 -49.14
C ILE A 228 17.37 21.99 -49.07
N ASN A 229 17.29 23.09 -48.31
CA ASN A 229 18.39 24.06 -48.17
C ASN A 229 18.39 24.77 -46.80
N LEU A 230 19.39 25.63 -46.59
CA LEU A 230 19.39 26.58 -45.48
C LEU A 230 18.33 27.65 -45.75
N GLY A 231 17.22 27.58 -45.02
CA GLY A 231 16.11 28.51 -45.14
C GLY A 231 16.34 29.80 -44.38
N LYS A 232 15.36 30.20 -43.57
CA LYS A 232 15.36 31.49 -42.88
C LYS A 232 16.40 31.52 -41.75
N LYS A 233 17.19 32.58 -41.68
CA LYS A 233 18.06 32.87 -40.53
C LYS A 233 17.19 33.26 -39.32
N ILE A 234 17.33 32.51 -38.22
CA ILE A 234 16.58 32.72 -36.98
C ILE A 234 17.35 33.60 -36.00
N ASN A 235 18.68 33.44 -35.92
CA ASN A 235 19.51 34.26 -35.06
C ASN A 235 20.90 34.52 -35.69
N ASP A 236 21.41 35.73 -35.51
CA ASP A 236 22.74 36.13 -35.97
C ASP A 236 23.85 35.49 -35.13
N SER A 237 23.63 35.37 -33.83
CA SER A 237 24.50 34.64 -32.89
C SER A 237 23.89 33.27 -32.58
N GLY A 238 24.54 32.22 -33.07
CA GLY A 238 24.29 30.82 -32.74
C GLY A 238 25.38 30.28 -31.85
N PHE A 239 25.81 29.04 -32.11
CA PHE A 239 26.75 28.32 -31.26
C PHE A 239 28.02 27.98 -32.01
N SER A 240 29.16 28.10 -31.35
CA SER A 240 30.46 27.63 -31.88
C SER A 240 30.63 26.12 -31.74
N LYS A 241 30.03 25.53 -30.70
CA LYS A 241 30.03 24.09 -30.44
C LYS A 241 28.79 23.71 -29.64
N VAL A 242 28.03 22.75 -30.15
CA VAL A 242 26.97 22.08 -29.39
C VAL A 242 27.56 20.84 -28.72
N THR A 243 27.42 20.75 -27.40
CA THR A 243 27.89 19.60 -26.63
C THR A 243 26.81 18.52 -26.57
N SER A 244 25.56 18.92 -26.34
CA SER A 244 24.42 18.01 -26.29
C SER A 244 23.14 18.76 -26.66
N TRP A 245 22.16 18.08 -27.23
CA TRP A 245 20.83 18.65 -27.45
C TRP A 245 19.79 17.54 -27.44
N THR A 246 18.53 17.93 -27.31
CA THR A 246 17.41 16.99 -27.40
C THR A 246 16.20 17.63 -28.06
N LYS A 247 15.43 16.78 -28.75
CA LYS A 247 14.22 17.17 -29.45
C LYS A 247 13.10 17.43 -28.45
N GLY A 248 12.56 18.63 -28.47
CA GLY A 248 11.41 19.01 -27.65
C GLY A 248 10.15 19.27 -28.46
N LYS A 249 9.01 19.36 -27.77
CA LYS A 249 7.68 19.46 -28.39
C LYS A 249 7.48 20.71 -29.25
N HIS A 250 7.99 21.85 -28.77
CA HIS A 250 7.87 23.15 -29.42
C HIS A 250 9.21 23.88 -29.60
N GLN A 251 10.30 23.27 -29.14
CA GLN A 251 11.64 23.86 -29.12
C GLN A 251 12.68 22.76 -29.09
N ALA A 252 13.91 23.07 -29.52
CA ALA A 252 15.08 22.25 -29.25
C ALA A 252 15.73 22.71 -27.95
N TRP A 253 16.09 21.77 -27.08
CA TRP A 253 16.93 22.06 -25.91
C TRP A 253 18.37 21.83 -26.27
N VAL A 254 19.21 22.84 -26.05
CA VAL A 254 20.61 22.84 -26.52
C VAL A 254 21.53 23.21 -25.36
N TYR A 255 22.52 22.37 -25.10
CA TYR A 255 23.65 22.70 -24.25
C TYR A 255 24.86 23.04 -25.11
N ALA A 256 25.28 24.30 -25.04
CA ALA A 256 26.39 24.85 -25.80
C ALA A 256 27.12 25.88 -24.93
N GLU A 257 28.44 26.02 -25.10
CA GLU A 257 29.20 27.10 -24.45
C GLU A 257 28.99 27.21 -22.93
N ASN A 258 28.85 26.05 -22.27
CA ASN A 258 28.56 25.90 -20.83
C ASN A 258 27.24 26.53 -20.35
N ALA A 259 26.26 26.64 -21.24
CA ALA A 259 24.94 27.15 -20.93
C ALA A 259 23.84 26.33 -21.61
N LEU A 260 22.66 26.29 -20.97
CA LEU A 260 21.47 25.65 -21.49
C LEU A 260 20.62 26.69 -22.23
N PHE A 261 20.15 26.34 -23.41
CA PHE A 261 19.35 27.19 -24.28
C PHE A 261 18.11 26.45 -24.79
N LYS A 262 17.10 27.23 -25.13
CA LYS A 262 15.99 26.81 -25.98
C LYS A 262 16.12 27.47 -27.33
N VAL A 263 15.85 26.71 -28.38
CA VAL A 263 15.85 27.21 -29.76
C VAL A 263 14.51 26.90 -30.40
N ASN A 264 13.86 27.91 -30.95
CA ASN A 264 12.62 27.79 -31.71
C ASN A 264 12.59 28.86 -32.82
N LYS A 265 11.49 28.94 -33.56
CA LYS A 265 11.29 29.94 -34.63
C LYS A 265 11.37 31.40 -34.17
N SER A 266 11.17 31.67 -32.88
CA SER A 266 11.24 33.03 -32.32
C SER A 266 12.66 33.47 -31.97
N GLY A 267 13.60 32.54 -31.83
CA GLY A 267 14.99 32.85 -31.50
C GLY A 267 15.65 31.83 -30.57
N ILE A 268 16.70 32.29 -29.89
CA ILE A 268 17.44 31.53 -28.88
C ILE A 268 17.20 32.18 -27.52
N GLU A 269 16.77 31.40 -26.54
CA GLU A 269 16.56 31.83 -25.16
C GLU A 269 17.55 31.09 -24.25
N LYS A 270 18.32 31.82 -23.43
CA LYS A 270 19.20 31.21 -22.42
C LYS A 270 18.39 30.89 -21.17
N ILE A 271 18.57 29.68 -20.63
CA ILE A 271 17.87 29.22 -19.43
C ILE A 271 18.77 29.34 -18.21
N ASP A 272 18.30 30.09 -17.21
CA ASP A 272 18.90 30.10 -15.87
C ASP A 272 18.25 29.02 -15.01
N TYR A 273 19.08 28.05 -14.59
CA TYR A 273 18.65 26.84 -13.89
C TYR A 273 19.37 26.63 -12.54
N SER A 274 20.31 27.50 -12.12
CA SER A 274 21.12 27.25 -10.92
C SER A 274 20.96 28.34 -9.86
N PRO A 275 20.58 28.03 -8.60
CA PRO A 275 20.58 29.01 -7.51
C PRO A 275 22.00 29.42 -7.07
N ASN A 276 23.03 28.62 -7.35
CA ASN A 276 24.37 28.75 -6.72
C ASN A 276 25.55 28.85 -7.70
N ASN A 277 25.35 29.26 -8.96
CA ASN A 277 26.41 29.29 -9.99
C ASN A 277 27.15 27.94 -10.16
N LEU A 278 26.51 26.82 -9.80
CA LEU A 278 27.05 25.50 -10.12
C LEU A 278 27.03 25.34 -11.65
N SER A 279 28.22 25.42 -12.26
CA SER A 279 28.41 25.01 -13.64
C SER A 279 28.25 23.49 -13.69
N LEU A 280 27.16 23.03 -14.29
CA LEU A 280 27.00 21.61 -14.58
C LEU A 280 27.79 21.28 -15.83
N ASP A 281 28.62 20.24 -15.78
CA ASP A 281 29.20 19.67 -16.99
C ASP A 281 28.16 18.74 -17.64
N ILE A 282 27.23 19.31 -18.40
CA ILE A 282 26.12 18.57 -19.01
C ILE A 282 26.63 17.72 -20.17
N SER A 283 26.47 16.41 -20.04
CA SER A 283 26.87 15.41 -21.03
C SER A 283 25.69 14.97 -21.92
N SER A 284 24.47 14.96 -21.37
CA SER A 284 23.29 14.45 -22.06
C SER A 284 22.01 15.17 -21.64
N LEU A 285 21.09 15.33 -22.59
CA LEU A 285 19.79 15.95 -22.41
C LEU A 285 18.68 15.03 -22.96
N LYS A 286 17.55 14.97 -22.27
CA LYS A 286 16.34 14.29 -22.76
C LYS A 286 15.09 14.97 -22.24
N GLU A 287 14.26 15.52 -23.12
CA GLU A 287 12.91 15.94 -22.75
C GLU A 287 12.00 14.70 -22.78
N SER A 288 11.31 14.45 -21.67
CA SER A 288 10.32 13.38 -21.52
C SER A 288 8.93 13.87 -21.98
N TRP A 289 7.99 12.95 -22.18
CA TRP A 289 6.63 13.24 -22.67
C TRP A 289 5.85 14.24 -21.81
N ASP A 290 6.20 14.40 -20.53
CA ASP A 290 5.59 15.35 -19.58
C ASP A 290 6.22 16.75 -19.65
N GLY A 291 7.21 16.95 -20.53
CA GLY A 291 7.98 18.19 -20.68
C GLY A 291 9.02 18.40 -19.56
N THR A 292 9.34 17.35 -18.80
CA THR A 292 10.49 17.36 -17.87
C THR A 292 11.76 17.14 -18.66
N LEU A 293 12.73 18.05 -18.51
CA LEU A 293 14.04 17.95 -19.13
C LEU A 293 14.99 17.24 -18.15
N TRP A 294 15.42 16.05 -18.53
CA TRP A 294 16.45 15.29 -17.85
C TRP A 294 17.83 15.73 -18.31
N ILE A 295 18.72 15.93 -17.34
CA ILE A 295 20.06 16.49 -17.52
C ILE A 295 21.05 15.53 -16.90
N GLY A 296 21.78 14.82 -17.74
CA GLY A 296 22.91 13.99 -17.32
C GLY A 296 24.16 14.83 -17.23
N THR A 297 24.95 14.62 -16.17
CA THR A 297 26.19 15.37 -15.96
C THR A 297 27.39 14.44 -15.86
N PHE A 298 28.55 14.99 -16.18
CA PHE A 298 29.83 14.35 -15.97
C PHE A 298 30.39 14.74 -14.58
N GLY A 299 30.08 13.92 -13.56
CA GLY A 299 30.65 14.03 -12.21
C GLY A 299 29.67 14.48 -11.12
N GLN A 300 28.47 14.94 -11.48
CA GLN A 300 27.44 15.40 -10.52
C GLN A 300 26.15 14.56 -10.57
N GLY A 301 26.10 13.53 -11.41
CA GLY A 301 24.97 12.61 -11.53
C GLY A 301 23.84 13.13 -12.42
N LEU A 302 22.61 12.82 -12.03
CA LEU A 302 21.41 13.13 -12.81
C LEU A 302 20.65 14.30 -12.19
N PHE A 303 20.21 15.21 -13.05
CA PHE A 303 19.32 16.30 -12.68
C PHE A 303 18.05 16.27 -13.54
N LYS A 304 16.98 16.88 -13.03
CA LYS A 304 15.77 17.17 -13.80
C LYS A 304 15.41 18.64 -13.66
N LEU A 305 14.98 19.23 -14.76
CA LEU A 305 14.45 20.59 -14.86
C LEU A 305 13.01 20.48 -15.36
N TYR A 306 12.07 21.01 -14.59
CA TYR A 306 10.65 20.93 -14.91
C TYR A 306 9.98 22.28 -14.66
N ASP A 307 8.82 22.47 -15.27
CA ASP A 307 8.03 23.68 -15.08
C ASP A 307 7.29 23.61 -13.74
N SER A 308 7.94 24.13 -12.70
CA SER A 308 7.39 24.20 -11.35
C SER A 308 6.34 25.31 -11.23
N GLN A 309 5.29 25.03 -10.45
CA GLN A 309 4.32 26.04 -9.99
C GLN A 309 4.97 27.12 -9.14
N ILE A 310 6.10 26.81 -8.52
CA ILE A 310 6.84 27.69 -7.61
C ILE A 310 8.12 28.14 -8.31
N GLN A 311 8.31 29.45 -8.36
CA GLN A 311 9.46 30.07 -8.98
C GLN A 311 10.16 31.00 -7.98
N LYS A 312 11.48 30.81 -7.82
CA LYS A 312 12.29 31.66 -6.93
C LYS A 312 12.67 32.94 -7.68
N LEU A 313 12.46 34.09 -7.03
CA LEU A 313 12.82 35.39 -7.58
C LEU A 313 14.28 35.72 -7.29
N LYS A 314 15.02 36.21 -8.30
CA LYS A 314 16.41 36.67 -8.16
C LYS A 314 16.57 38.15 -8.49
N TYR A 315 17.61 38.77 -7.93
CA TYR A 315 18.04 40.13 -8.26
C TYR A 315 19.43 40.11 -8.91
N HIS A 316 19.54 40.46 -10.20
CA HIS A 316 20.80 40.37 -10.98
C HIS A 316 21.54 39.03 -10.78
N ASN A 317 20.79 37.91 -10.82
CA ASN A 317 21.25 36.54 -10.59
C ASN A 317 21.73 36.21 -9.16
N ASN A 318 21.67 37.18 -8.23
CA ASN A 318 21.92 36.95 -6.81
C ASN A 318 20.62 36.64 -6.06
N GLU A 319 20.75 35.91 -4.96
CA GLU A 319 19.65 35.65 -4.04
C GLU A 319 19.24 36.93 -3.29
N ILE A 320 17.95 37.02 -2.94
CA ILE A 320 17.39 38.15 -2.17
C ILE A 320 17.58 37.93 -0.65
N GLY A 321 17.82 36.70 -0.21
CA GLY A 321 17.99 36.32 1.20
C GLY A 321 16.67 36.20 1.97
N ASN A 322 16.76 36.06 3.30
CA ASN A 322 15.61 35.86 4.19
C ASN A 322 14.63 37.05 4.12
N ILE A 323 13.37 36.79 3.81
CA ILE A 323 12.33 37.82 3.62
C ILE A 323 11.64 38.09 4.95
N ASN A 324 11.80 39.30 5.49
CA ASN A 324 11.21 39.65 6.78
C ASN A 324 9.85 40.37 6.65
N SER A 325 9.65 41.13 5.58
CA SER A 325 8.36 41.80 5.28
C SER A 325 8.11 41.84 3.78
N LEU A 326 6.85 41.61 3.40
CA LEU A 326 6.39 41.53 2.02
C LEU A 326 4.99 42.15 1.92
N PHE A 327 4.81 43.17 1.07
CA PHE A 327 3.51 43.80 0.85
C PHE A 327 3.45 44.48 -0.53
N VAL A 328 2.23 44.72 -0.99
CA VAL A 328 1.96 45.55 -2.18
C VAL A 328 1.63 46.96 -1.69
N ASN A 329 2.31 47.96 -2.23
CA ASN A 329 2.01 49.36 -1.90
C ASN A 329 0.63 49.74 -2.46
N PRO A 330 -0.36 50.13 -1.63
CA PRO A 330 -1.71 50.45 -2.09
C PRO A 330 -1.76 51.61 -3.10
N GLY A 331 -0.84 52.57 -3.00
CA GLY A 331 -0.84 53.76 -3.87
C GLY A 331 -0.21 53.52 -5.24
N THR A 332 0.81 52.67 -5.32
CA THR A 332 1.59 52.43 -6.57
C THR A 332 1.41 51.06 -7.17
N GLU A 333 0.76 50.13 -6.45
CA GLU A 333 0.69 48.69 -6.76
C GLU A 333 2.06 47.99 -6.89
N GLU A 334 3.14 48.63 -6.41
CA GLU A 334 4.49 48.06 -6.45
C GLU A 334 4.67 47.02 -5.34
N LEU A 335 5.29 45.88 -5.67
CA LEU A 335 5.68 44.87 -4.69
C LEU A 335 6.93 45.33 -3.94
N VAL A 336 6.83 45.45 -2.62
CA VAL A 336 7.93 45.84 -1.73
C VAL A 336 8.40 44.63 -0.94
N ILE A 337 9.71 44.40 -0.95
CA ILE A 337 10.36 43.22 -0.36
C ILE A 337 11.46 43.70 0.57
N ALA A 338 11.29 43.50 1.88
CA ALA A 338 12.33 43.74 2.87
C ALA A 338 13.01 42.42 3.24
N SER A 339 14.31 42.31 3.00
CA SER A 339 15.11 41.14 3.34
C SER A 339 16.34 41.51 4.17
N ASN A 340 17.00 40.49 4.72
CA ASN A 340 18.30 40.66 5.37
C ASN A 340 19.42 41.17 4.44
N GLN A 341 19.20 41.19 3.11
CA GLN A 341 20.14 41.76 2.14
C GLN A 341 19.76 43.18 1.68
N GLY A 342 18.63 43.72 2.15
CA GLY A 342 18.20 45.09 1.87
C GLY A 342 16.74 45.20 1.47
N LEU A 343 16.36 46.37 0.96
CA LEU A 343 15.01 46.66 0.50
C LEU A 343 14.96 46.66 -1.03
N PHE A 344 14.02 45.90 -1.58
CA PHE A 344 13.79 45.77 -3.00
C PHE A 344 12.37 46.24 -3.34
N ILE A 345 12.22 46.90 -4.48
CA ILE A 345 10.92 47.33 -5.00
C ILE A 345 10.81 46.84 -6.43
N ASN A 346 9.68 46.21 -6.74
CA ASN A 346 9.35 45.87 -8.11
C ASN A 346 8.58 47.01 -8.78
N LYS A 347 9.26 47.72 -9.68
CA LYS A 347 8.68 48.76 -10.52
C LYS A 347 8.33 48.19 -11.89
N LYS A 348 7.07 47.83 -12.09
CA LYS A 348 6.55 47.30 -13.37
C LYS A 348 7.35 46.12 -13.92
N GLY A 349 7.75 45.18 -13.07
CA GLY A 349 8.52 43.98 -13.43
C GLY A 349 10.03 44.11 -13.26
N ASN A 350 10.55 45.34 -13.13
CA ASN A 350 11.96 45.56 -12.83
C ASN A 350 12.15 45.64 -11.33
N LEU A 351 12.81 44.61 -10.78
CA LEU A 351 13.24 44.61 -9.39
C LEU A 351 14.41 45.58 -9.21
N GLU A 352 14.25 46.61 -8.39
CA GLU A 352 15.28 47.58 -8.02
C GLU A 352 15.66 47.41 -6.55
N LYS A 353 16.96 47.37 -6.24
CA LYS A 353 17.47 47.47 -4.87
C LYS A 353 17.62 48.94 -4.48
N LEU A 354 17.03 49.35 -3.37
CA LEU A 354 17.19 50.70 -2.84
C LEU A 354 18.48 50.83 -2.04
N SER A 355 19.21 51.92 -2.25
CA SER A 355 20.41 52.26 -1.49
C SER A 355 20.03 52.73 -0.10
N LEU A 356 20.19 51.86 0.88
CA LEU A 356 19.96 52.15 2.29
C LEU A 356 21.30 52.22 3.06
N PRO A 357 21.36 52.90 4.21
CA PRO A 357 22.50 52.83 5.13
C PRO A 357 22.93 51.39 5.47
N SER A 358 24.15 51.18 5.95
CA SER A 358 24.56 49.86 6.45
C SER A 358 23.77 49.49 7.71
N GLY A 359 23.18 48.29 7.74
CA GLY A 359 22.43 47.73 8.88
C GLY A 359 21.47 46.64 8.41
N GLY A 360 21.25 45.61 9.23
CA GLY A 360 20.19 44.62 8.97
C GLY A 360 18.82 45.30 9.01
N TYR A 361 18.04 45.18 7.94
CA TYR A 361 16.67 45.70 7.90
C TYR A 361 15.68 44.60 8.26
N HIS A 362 14.87 44.86 9.27
CA HIS A 362 14.04 43.83 9.90
C HIS A 362 12.59 43.89 9.43
N PHE A 363 12.05 45.07 9.12
CA PHE A 363 10.65 45.17 8.70
C PHE A 363 10.43 46.42 7.85
N ALA A 364 9.41 46.40 7.00
CA ALA A 364 8.98 47.58 6.25
C ALA A 364 7.45 47.63 6.16
N VAL A 365 6.90 48.83 6.06
CA VAL A 365 5.46 49.08 5.87
C VAL A 365 5.24 50.34 5.03
N THR A 366 4.12 50.41 4.30
CA THR A 366 3.71 51.63 3.61
C THR A 366 3.45 52.75 4.61
N PHE A 367 4.00 53.93 4.34
CA PHE A 367 3.72 55.15 5.12
C PHE A 367 2.79 56.09 4.35
N SER A 368 3.11 56.36 3.09
CA SER A 368 2.32 57.10 2.11
C SER A 368 2.53 56.51 0.71
N ASP A 369 1.82 56.99 -0.31
CA ASP A 369 1.90 56.46 -1.68
C ASP A 369 3.35 56.35 -2.19
N ASN A 370 4.19 57.32 -1.85
CA ASN A 370 5.59 57.39 -2.29
C ASN A 370 6.61 57.20 -1.15
N GLU A 371 6.18 56.83 0.05
CA GLU A 371 7.07 56.68 1.20
C GLU A 371 6.86 55.35 1.92
N ILE A 372 7.97 54.68 2.18
CA ILE A 372 8.02 53.43 2.91
C ILE A 372 8.78 53.69 4.20
N LEU A 373 8.24 53.19 5.31
CA LEU A 373 8.93 53.21 6.58
C LEU A 373 9.61 51.86 6.79
N VAL A 374 10.90 51.89 7.07
CA VAL A 374 11.76 50.71 7.25
C VAL A 374 12.32 50.71 8.66
N ALA A 375 12.24 49.58 9.35
CA ALA A 375 12.91 49.34 10.62
C ALA A 375 14.31 48.78 10.40
N GLY A 376 15.32 49.49 10.90
CA GLY A 376 16.70 49.01 11.02
C GLY A 376 17.08 48.75 12.49
N GLU A 377 18.31 48.28 12.71
CA GLU A 377 18.88 48.11 14.04
C GLU A 377 18.96 49.45 14.79
N GLY A 378 18.02 49.71 15.70
CA GLY A 378 18.05 50.88 16.57
C GLY A 378 17.41 52.16 16.00
N TYR A 379 16.80 52.12 14.82
CA TYR A 379 16.20 53.30 14.18
C TYR A 379 15.09 52.96 13.19
N LEU A 380 14.28 53.98 12.87
CA LEU A 380 13.36 53.95 11.73
C LEU A 380 13.92 54.77 10.57
N LEU A 381 13.65 54.35 9.35
CA LEU A 381 14.09 55.03 8.14
C LEU A 381 12.89 55.29 7.25
N LEU A 382 12.59 56.57 7.00
CA LEU A 382 11.57 56.95 6.02
C LEU A 382 12.23 57.07 4.65
N VAL A 383 11.80 56.26 3.70
CA VAL A 383 12.38 56.15 2.36
C VAL A 383 11.38 56.62 1.33
N ASN A 384 11.72 57.66 0.58
CA ASN A 384 10.90 58.13 -0.52
C ASN A 384 11.26 57.37 -1.82
N THR A 385 10.31 56.61 -2.36
CA THR A 385 10.51 55.67 -3.48
C THR A 385 10.77 56.36 -4.82
N THR A 386 10.35 57.62 -4.96
CA THR A 386 10.50 58.42 -6.18
C THR A 386 11.82 59.20 -6.20
N SER A 387 12.14 59.90 -5.11
CA SER A 387 13.37 60.69 -5.00
C SER A 387 14.59 59.89 -4.55
N LYS A 388 14.38 58.66 -4.05
CA LYS A 388 15.40 57.78 -3.43
C LYS A 388 16.10 58.42 -2.23
N LYS A 389 15.54 59.50 -1.66
CA LYS A 389 16.02 60.11 -0.42
C LYS A 389 15.51 59.32 0.77
N ASN A 390 16.35 59.23 1.81
CA ASN A 390 16.01 58.61 3.07
C ASN A 390 16.19 59.59 4.22
N THR A 391 15.36 59.45 5.25
CA THR A 391 15.40 60.26 6.48
C THR A 391 15.45 59.32 7.66
N VAL A 392 16.52 59.41 8.46
CA VAL A 392 16.68 58.59 9.67
C VAL A 392 15.87 59.23 10.80
N ILE A 393 15.05 58.43 11.45
CA ILE A 393 14.26 58.78 12.63
C ILE A 393 14.89 58.03 13.81
N GLN A 394 15.63 58.78 14.63
CA GLN A 394 16.24 58.25 15.85
C GLN A 394 15.33 58.55 17.04
N HIS A 395 15.13 57.55 17.89
CA HIS A 395 14.36 57.70 19.11
C HIS A 395 14.95 56.79 20.20
N PRO A 396 15.07 57.25 21.48
CA PRO A 396 15.65 56.46 22.56
C PRO A 396 15.04 55.07 22.76
N LEU A 397 13.74 54.95 22.45
CA LEU A 397 13.02 53.70 22.51
C LEU A 397 13.60 52.61 21.60
N PHE A 398 14.16 52.97 20.45
CA PHE A 398 14.60 51.99 19.47
C PHE A 398 16.00 51.46 19.75
N PHE A 399 16.86 52.18 20.49
CA PHE A 399 18.26 51.79 20.69
C PHE A 399 18.47 50.39 21.29
N ASP A 400 17.59 49.98 22.22
CA ASP A 400 17.64 48.68 22.90
C ASP A 400 16.41 47.80 22.59
N ASN A 401 15.63 48.13 21.56
CA ASN A 401 14.42 47.41 21.19
C ASN A 401 14.42 47.00 19.72
N ASP A 402 14.49 45.70 19.47
CA ASP A 402 14.27 45.14 18.15
C ASP A 402 12.79 45.32 17.75
N ILE A 403 12.61 45.97 16.60
CA ILE A 403 11.29 46.19 16.01
C ILE A 403 10.90 44.95 15.22
N ASN A 404 9.89 44.23 15.70
CA ASN A 404 9.41 43.00 15.09
C ASN A 404 8.37 43.27 14.00
N VAL A 405 7.48 44.25 14.24
CA VAL A 405 6.35 44.54 13.35
C VAL A 405 5.98 46.01 13.41
N LEU A 406 5.62 46.57 12.25
CA LEU A 406 5.11 47.92 12.10
C LEU A 406 3.72 47.89 11.50
N LEU A 407 2.83 48.73 12.00
CA LEU A 407 1.50 48.94 11.42
C LEU A 407 1.13 50.41 11.43
N LYS A 408 0.83 50.96 10.25
CA LYS A 408 0.39 52.34 10.09
C LYS A 408 -1.13 52.39 9.94
N THR A 409 -1.79 53.12 10.84
CA THR A 409 -3.20 53.52 10.73
C THR A 409 -3.29 54.94 10.17
N GLU A 410 -4.50 55.50 10.03
CA GLU A 410 -4.67 56.88 9.56
C GLU A 410 -3.95 57.91 10.45
N ASN A 411 -3.99 57.71 11.78
CA ASN A 411 -3.53 58.71 12.76
C ASN A 411 -2.29 58.27 13.56
N LYS A 412 -2.05 56.97 13.67
CA LYS A 412 -1.00 56.40 14.54
C LYS A 412 -0.12 55.40 13.79
N LEU A 413 1.15 55.37 14.16
CA LEU A 413 2.08 54.29 13.84
C LEU A 413 2.24 53.39 15.06
N PHE A 414 1.80 52.14 14.94
CA PHE A 414 2.04 51.11 15.94
C PHE A 414 3.38 50.42 15.67
N VAL A 415 4.16 50.25 16.74
CA VAL A 415 5.48 49.64 16.74
C VAL A 415 5.49 48.52 17.77
N GLY A 416 5.50 47.28 17.29
CA GLY A 416 5.62 46.08 18.12
C GLY A 416 7.08 45.69 18.30
N THR A 417 7.50 45.51 19.56
CA THR A 417 8.85 45.11 19.94
C THR A 417 8.83 43.93 20.92
N SER A 418 10.01 43.38 21.21
CA SER A 418 10.19 42.39 22.28
C SER A 418 9.78 42.93 23.66
N GLN A 419 9.98 44.22 23.93
CA GLN A 419 9.68 44.81 25.24
C GLN A 419 8.35 45.55 25.32
N GLY A 420 7.59 45.70 24.23
CA GLY A 420 6.45 46.61 24.24
C GLY A 420 5.65 46.67 22.96
N LEU A 421 4.38 47.05 23.08
CA LEU A 421 3.64 47.67 22.01
C LEU A 421 3.57 49.18 22.26
N PHE A 422 3.93 49.95 21.24
CA PHE A 422 3.97 51.41 21.31
C PHE A 422 3.18 52.02 20.15
N ALA A 423 2.52 53.16 20.38
CA ALA A 423 1.90 53.93 19.31
C ALA A 423 2.41 55.37 19.29
N PHE A 424 2.87 55.80 18.12
CA PHE A 424 3.34 57.16 17.84
C PHE A 424 2.28 57.89 17.02
N GLY A 425 2.21 59.22 17.16
CA GLY A 425 1.53 60.04 16.16
C GLY A 425 2.22 59.90 14.81
N ILE A 426 1.48 60.07 13.71
CA ILE A 426 2.06 59.99 12.35
C ILE A 426 3.11 61.09 12.08
N ASP A 427 3.15 62.12 12.92
CA ASP A 427 4.19 63.15 12.93
C ASP A 427 5.52 62.66 13.52
N LEU A 428 5.57 61.43 14.04
CA LEU A 428 6.75 60.72 14.55
C LEU A 428 7.53 61.51 15.61
N LYS A 429 6.83 62.36 16.38
CA LYS A 429 7.41 63.11 17.50
C LYS A 429 7.74 62.18 18.68
N TYR A 430 8.54 62.69 19.62
CA TYR A 430 9.02 61.96 20.82
C TYR A 430 7.94 61.42 21.78
N LYS A 431 6.66 61.73 21.59
CA LYS A 431 5.57 61.24 22.46
C LYS A 431 4.99 59.96 21.89
N TYR A 432 4.89 58.93 22.73
CA TYR A 432 4.29 57.65 22.39
C TYR A 432 3.39 57.15 23.51
N GLU A 433 2.41 56.33 23.14
CA GLU A 433 1.56 55.58 24.05
C GLU A 433 2.13 54.17 24.27
N VAL A 434 1.89 53.61 25.46
CA VAL A 434 2.28 52.24 25.84
C VAL A 434 1.02 51.46 26.19
N PHE A 435 0.88 50.26 25.64
CA PHE A 435 -0.29 49.42 25.90
C PHE A 435 -0.01 48.39 27.00
N SER A 436 -0.98 48.22 27.89
CA SER A 436 -0.91 47.27 29.00
C SER A 436 -2.23 46.52 29.16
N GLU A 437 -2.15 45.23 29.42
CA GLU A 437 -3.28 44.36 29.77
C GLU A 437 -3.28 44.14 31.29
N ALA A 438 -4.40 44.44 31.96
CA ALA A 438 -4.54 44.32 33.42
C ALA A 438 -3.37 44.96 34.22
N GLY A 439 -2.83 46.08 33.72
CA GLY A 439 -1.70 46.81 34.34
C GLY A 439 -0.31 46.24 34.05
N LYS A 440 -0.19 45.15 33.28
CA LYS A 440 1.10 44.62 32.81
C LYS A 440 1.34 45.04 31.36
N LYS A 441 2.52 45.59 31.10
CA LYS A 441 2.94 45.98 29.75
C LYS A 441 2.92 44.76 28.81
N LEU A 442 2.38 44.92 27.62
CA LEU A 442 2.46 43.88 26.58
C LEU A 442 3.92 43.71 26.14
N THR A 443 4.35 42.49 25.87
CA THR A 443 5.73 42.16 25.45
C THR A 443 5.70 41.13 24.34
N ASN A 444 6.79 41.01 23.57
CA ASN A 444 6.95 40.07 22.46
C ASN A 444 5.83 40.15 21.43
N ILE A 445 5.59 41.34 20.90
CA ILE A 445 4.63 41.53 19.82
C ILE A 445 5.21 40.94 18.53
N THR A 446 4.48 40.04 17.89
CA THR A 446 4.91 39.34 16.67
C THR A 446 4.09 39.75 15.45
N GLN A 447 2.84 40.18 15.64
CA GLN A 447 1.96 40.58 14.55
C GLN A 447 1.03 41.72 14.95
N LEU A 448 0.68 42.55 13.97
CA LEU A 448 -0.35 43.57 14.07
C LEU A 448 -1.27 43.52 12.84
N GLU A 449 -2.56 43.70 13.04
CA GLU A 449 -3.58 43.71 11.97
C GLU A 449 -4.65 44.78 12.28
N ILE A 450 -5.11 45.50 11.26
CA ILE A 450 -6.16 46.52 11.40
C ILE A 450 -7.53 45.84 11.38
N LEU A 451 -8.37 46.18 12.36
CA LEU A 451 -9.77 45.78 12.41
C LEU A 451 -10.64 47.04 12.49
N GLU A 452 -10.98 47.60 11.33
CA GLU A 452 -11.63 48.92 11.21
C GLU A 452 -10.88 50.03 11.99
N ASN A 453 -11.36 50.37 13.20
CA ASN A 453 -10.77 51.40 14.07
C ASN A 453 -9.88 50.81 15.17
N ASP A 454 -9.88 49.49 15.33
CA ASP A 454 -9.13 48.78 16.36
C ASP A 454 -7.87 48.14 15.77
N VAL A 455 -6.94 47.78 16.65
CA VAL A 455 -5.74 47.03 16.26
C VAL A 455 -5.73 45.69 17.00
N LEU A 456 -5.54 44.62 16.25
CA LEU A 456 -5.28 43.29 16.79
C LEU A 456 -3.77 43.10 16.90
N ALA A 457 -3.31 42.64 18.05
CA ALA A 457 -1.92 42.33 18.33
C ALA A 457 -1.76 40.85 18.71
N GLY A 458 -0.98 40.14 17.91
CA GLY A 458 -0.49 38.80 18.24
C GLY A 458 0.76 38.91 19.10
N ILE A 459 0.85 38.08 20.14
CA ILE A 459 2.02 38.00 21.02
C ILE A 459 2.63 36.60 20.98
N ASP A 460 3.94 36.48 21.18
CA ASP A 460 4.71 35.22 21.06
C ASP A 460 4.21 34.07 21.95
N SER A 461 3.53 34.39 23.05
CA SER A 461 2.84 33.37 23.87
C SER A 461 1.61 32.72 23.18
N GLY A 462 1.23 33.21 22.00
CA GLY A 462 0.11 32.71 21.21
C GLY A 462 -1.25 33.30 21.54
N ARG A 463 -1.28 34.42 22.27
CA ARG A 463 -2.51 35.11 22.65
C ARG A 463 -2.83 36.21 21.64
N LEU A 464 -4.10 36.53 21.49
CA LEU A 464 -4.59 37.61 20.65
C LEU A 464 -5.14 38.74 21.53
N ILE A 465 -4.60 39.95 21.36
CA ILE A 465 -5.01 41.12 22.13
C ILE A 465 -5.69 42.12 21.19
N ARG A 466 -6.89 42.57 21.54
CA ARG A 466 -7.59 43.65 20.84
C ARG A 466 -7.34 44.98 21.55
N ILE A 467 -6.98 45.99 20.76
CA ILE A 467 -6.68 47.34 21.22
C ILE A 467 -7.80 48.26 20.77
N GLU A 468 -8.59 48.70 21.73
CA GLU A 468 -9.72 49.63 21.54
C GLU A 468 -9.37 50.95 22.23
N GLY A 469 -8.97 51.95 21.45
CA GLY A 469 -8.45 53.21 21.99
C GLY A 469 -7.15 53.00 22.81
N ASN A 470 -7.23 53.16 24.14
CA ASN A 470 -6.11 52.93 25.06
C ASN A 470 -6.25 51.62 25.87
N MET A 471 -7.32 50.85 25.65
CA MET A 471 -7.55 49.60 26.36
C MET A 471 -7.00 48.43 25.55
N ALA A 472 -6.34 47.49 26.23
CA ALA A 472 -5.88 46.24 25.64
C ALA A 472 -6.57 45.07 26.36
N ASN A 473 -7.39 44.34 25.62
CA ASN A 473 -8.18 43.20 26.13
C ASN A 473 -7.83 41.93 25.35
N GLU A 474 -7.65 40.81 26.03
CA GLU A 474 -7.51 39.51 25.35
C GLU A 474 -8.81 39.10 24.66
N VAL A 475 -8.67 38.56 23.44
CA VAL A 475 -9.75 37.90 22.71
C VAL A 475 -9.75 36.43 23.12
N ASP A 476 -10.77 36.00 23.86
CA ASP A 476 -10.92 34.60 24.24
C ASP A 476 -11.45 33.77 23.07
N LEU A 477 -10.56 32.99 22.46
CA LEU A 477 -10.87 32.15 21.30
C LEU A 477 -11.59 30.84 21.68
N ASN A 478 -11.87 30.59 22.97
CA ASN A 478 -12.42 29.33 23.47
C ASN A 478 -11.58 28.07 23.12
N LEU A 479 -10.29 28.25 22.82
CA LEU A 479 -9.37 27.18 22.44
C LEU A 479 -8.19 27.12 23.41
N LYS A 480 -8.24 26.17 24.35
CA LYS A 480 -7.14 25.96 25.29
C LYS A 480 -5.91 25.39 24.58
N GLY A 481 -4.78 26.08 24.70
CA GLY A 481 -3.48 25.62 24.17
C GLY A 481 -3.24 25.90 22.68
N PHE A 482 -4.16 26.60 22.01
CA PHE A 482 -3.94 27.07 20.65
C PHE A 482 -3.03 28.30 20.67
N ASN A 483 -1.99 28.29 19.84
CA ASN A 483 -1.03 29.38 19.71
C ASN A 483 -1.31 30.13 18.40
N VAL A 484 -1.79 31.37 18.52
CA VAL A 484 -2.04 32.27 17.38
C VAL A 484 -0.72 32.76 16.79
N MET A 485 -0.49 32.42 15.52
CA MET A 485 0.70 32.82 14.76
C MET A 485 0.38 33.87 13.70
N VAL A 486 -0.80 33.80 13.10
CA VAL A 486 -1.26 34.75 12.09
C VAL A 486 -2.75 35.07 12.28
N VAL A 487 -3.12 36.34 12.15
CA VAL A 487 -4.51 36.83 12.06
C VAL A 487 -4.70 37.74 10.84
N LYS A 488 -5.86 37.61 10.17
CA LYS A 488 -6.34 38.54 9.14
C LYS A 488 -7.80 38.92 9.36
N ALA A 489 -8.11 40.19 9.21
CA ALA A 489 -9.49 40.65 9.22
C ALA A 489 -10.13 40.43 7.84
N PHE A 490 -11.19 39.62 7.75
CA PHE A 490 -11.93 39.43 6.50
C PHE A 490 -13.09 40.42 6.37
N ARG A 491 -13.80 40.67 7.47
CA ARG A 491 -14.83 41.71 7.62
C ARG A 491 -14.80 42.23 9.06
N LYS A 492 -15.56 43.29 9.34
CA LYS A 492 -15.70 43.92 10.67
C LYS A 492 -15.76 42.94 11.84
N ASP A 493 -16.54 41.87 11.69
CA ASP A 493 -16.80 40.91 12.76
C ASP A 493 -16.18 39.53 12.51
N LEU A 494 -15.51 39.30 11.37
CA LEU A 494 -14.99 37.96 11.02
C LEU A 494 -13.48 38.00 10.81
N LEU A 495 -12.77 37.28 11.68
CA LEU A 495 -11.33 37.09 11.63
C LEU A 495 -10.99 35.72 11.06
N TRP A 496 -9.89 35.62 10.34
CA TRP A 496 -9.22 34.35 10.05
C TRP A 496 -7.95 34.26 10.87
N ILE A 497 -7.81 33.17 11.61
CA ILE A 497 -6.73 32.94 12.57
C ILE A 497 -6.03 31.63 12.21
N GLY A 498 -4.71 31.67 12.04
CA GLY A 498 -3.84 30.52 11.83
C GLY A 498 -2.86 30.36 12.98
N GLY A 499 -2.50 29.11 13.26
CA GLY A 499 -1.63 28.80 14.40
C GLY A 499 -1.06 27.39 14.37
N ASN A 500 -0.78 26.87 15.58
CA ASN A 500 -0.28 25.52 15.77
C ASN A 500 -1.29 24.43 15.37
N GLU A 501 -0.82 23.18 15.37
CA GLU A 501 -1.56 21.99 14.91
C GLU A 501 -2.03 22.08 13.44
N GLY A 502 -1.35 22.88 12.62
CA GLY A 502 -1.65 23.07 11.20
C GLY A 502 -3.06 23.60 10.98
N THR A 503 -3.59 24.36 11.95
CA THR A 503 -5.00 24.73 11.98
C THR A 503 -5.17 26.20 11.66
N ALA A 504 -6.14 26.50 10.78
CA ALA A 504 -6.66 27.83 10.53
C ALA A 504 -8.18 27.82 10.71
N PHE A 505 -8.77 28.86 11.26
CA PHE A 505 -10.21 28.94 11.45
C PHE A 505 -10.73 30.36 11.32
N SER A 506 -12.00 30.50 10.95
CA SER A 506 -12.72 31.76 11.03
C SER A 506 -13.41 31.92 12.38
N PHE A 507 -13.28 33.11 12.96
CA PHE A 507 -13.82 33.46 14.26
C PHE A 507 -14.71 34.69 14.13
N ASP A 508 -15.97 34.55 14.56
CA ASP A 508 -16.93 35.65 14.57
C ASP A 508 -16.90 36.35 15.94
N LEU A 509 -16.49 37.61 15.96
CA LEU A 509 -16.36 38.44 17.15
C LEU A 509 -17.70 38.77 17.81
N LYS A 510 -18.82 38.72 17.08
CA LYS A 510 -20.16 39.01 17.64
C LYS A 510 -20.74 37.80 18.36
N SER A 511 -20.66 36.63 17.74
CA SER A 511 -21.17 35.39 18.32
C SER A 511 -20.17 34.74 19.28
N ASN A 512 -18.89 35.11 19.21
CA ASN A 512 -17.78 34.49 19.94
C ASN A 512 -17.64 33.00 19.59
N GLU A 513 -17.92 32.64 18.34
CA GLU A 513 -17.93 31.27 17.84
C GLU A 513 -16.96 31.07 16.66
N ILE A 514 -16.45 29.84 16.55
CA ILE A 514 -15.70 29.38 15.37
C ILE A 514 -16.70 29.00 14.30
N VAL A 515 -16.67 29.70 13.16
CA VAL A 515 -17.61 29.51 12.04
C VAL A 515 -17.13 28.39 11.12
N GLU A 516 -15.83 28.34 10.86
CA GLU A 516 -15.22 27.39 9.93
C GLU A 516 -13.82 27.02 10.38
N LYS A 517 -13.42 25.77 10.15
CA LYS A 517 -12.12 25.26 10.57
C LYS A 517 -11.47 24.46 9.44
N ILE A 518 -10.25 24.83 9.13
CA ILE A 518 -9.35 24.17 8.20
C ILE A 518 -8.23 23.54 9.01
N LYS A 519 -7.97 22.25 8.78
CA LYS A 519 -6.85 21.54 9.38
C LYS A 519 -6.00 20.94 8.28
N SER A 520 -4.74 21.32 8.22
CA SER A 520 -3.76 20.71 7.33
C SER A 520 -3.50 19.26 7.74
N GLU A 521 -3.39 18.38 6.75
CA GLU A 521 -3.00 16.99 6.95
C GLU A 521 -1.48 16.82 7.13
N ARG A 522 -0.69 17.84 6.76
CA ARG A 522 0.77 17.76 6.69
C ARG A 522 1.50 18.80 7.54
N ALA A 523 0.98 20.00 7.67
CA ALA A 523 1.65 21.08 8.38
C ALA A 523 1.40 20.99 9.89
N ARG A 524 2.38 21.45 10.68
CA ARG A 524 2.22 21.62 12.13
C ARG A 524 1.87 23.04 12.50
N ASN A 525 2.24 24.02 11.67
CA ASN A 525 2.05 25.43 11.95
C ASN A 525 1.57 26.17 10.70
N VAL A 526 0.75 27.20 10.91
CA VAL A 526 0.34 28.17 9.89
C VAL A 526 0.93 29.52 10.25
N PHE A 527 1.86 30.02 9.44
CA PHE A 527 2.63 31.25 9.67
C PHE A 527 2.11 32.45 8.89
N SER A 528 1.44 32.23 7.76
CA SER A 528 0.87 33.28 6.95
C SER A 528 -0.45 32.81 6.34
N LEU A 529 -1.34 33.73 5.98
CA LEU A 529 -2.58 33.39 5.29
C LEU A 529 -3.11 34.52 4.41
N ILE A 530 -3.78 34.16 3.33
CA ILE A 530 -4.58 35.04 2.45
C ILE A 530 -5.98 34.46 2.35
N VAL A 531 -6.98 35.32 2.40
CA VAL A 531 -8.40 34.97 2.26
C VAL A 531 -8.94 35.69 1.03
N PHE A 532 -9.15 34.98 -0.06
CA PHE A 532 -9.81 35.53 -1.26
C PHE A 532 -11.32 35.50 -1.10
N SER A 533 -11.84 34.38 -0.58
CA SER A 533 -13.25 34.21 -0.24
C SER A 533 -13.39 33.24 0.93
N LYS A 534 -14.61 33.00 1.39
CA LYS A 534 -14.86 32.02 2.46
C LYS A 534 -14.39 30.61 2.07
N ASP A 535 -14.53 30.25 0.79
CA ASP A 535 -14.18 28.94 0.24
C ASP A 535 -12.86 28.96 -0.57
N ASP A 536 -12.05 30.03 -0.49
CA ASP A 536 -10.75 30.15 -1.19
C ASP A 536 -9.71 30.84 -0.30
N ILE A 537 -8.85 30.03 0.31
CA ILE A 537 -7.90 30.46 1.34
C ILE A 537 -6.55 29.81 1.08
N ILE A 538 -5.49 30.61 1.18
CA ILE A 538 -4.11 30.11 1.10
C ILE A 538 -3.45 30.22 2.46
N LEU A 539 -2.84 29.13 2.90
CA LEU A 539 -2.11 29.00 4.16
C LEU A 539 -0.63 28.82 3.86
N GLY A 540 0.23 29.70 4.39
CA GLY A 540 1.68 29.48 4.46
C GLY A 540 2.05 28.76 5.74
N THR A 541 2.81 27.69 5.60
CA THR A 541 3.03 26.69 6.63
C THR A 541 4.51 26.34 6.80
N ASP A 542 4.83 25.45 7.74
CA ASP A 542 6.14 24.82 7.88
C ASP A 542 6.47 23.83 6.74
N ARG A 543 5.57 23.66 5.75
CA ARG A 543 5.73 22.79 4.58
C ARG A 543 5.31 23.45 3.27
N GLY A 544 5.59 24.76 3.13
CA GLY A 544 5.21 25.55 1.96
C GLY A 544 3.78 26.09 2.07
N LEU A 545 3.09 26.19 0.94
CA LEU A 545 1.75 26.75 0.83
C LEU A 545 0.67 25.67 0.61
N GLU A 546 -0.53 25.92 1.13
CA GLU A 546 -1.73 25.13 0.87
C GLU A 546 -2.87 26.05 0.45
N ARG A 547 -3.51 25.78 -0.68
CA ARG A 547 -4.74 26.46 -1.07
C ARG A 547 -5.93 25.55 -0.83
N HIS A 548 -6.84 26.00 0.00
CA HIS A 548 -8.12 25.36 0.28
C HIS A 548 -9.18 26.06 -0.56
N PHE A 549 -9.68 25.36 -1.58
CA PHE A 549 -10.60 25.90 -2.58
C PHE A 549 -11.76 24.94 -2.86
N HIS A 550 -13.00 25.35 -2.58
CA HIS A 550 -14.22 24.55 -2.86
C HIS A 550 -14.15 23.10 -2.35
N GLY A 551 -13.67 22.89 -1.11
CA GLY A 551 -13.53 21.56 -0.51
C GLY A 551 -12.40 20.70 -1.08
N LYS A 552 -11.53 21.27 -1.93
CA LYS A 552 -10.28 20.66 -2.38
C LYS A 552 -9.11 21.38 -1.74
N THR A 553 -8.03 20.65 -1.49
CA THR A 553 -6.78 21.23 -1.02
C THR A 553 -5.71 21.00 -2.09
N LEU A 554 -5.14 22.10 -2.59
CA LEU A 554 -3.98 22.10 -3.47
C LEU A 554 -2.74 22.41 -2.64
N TYR A 555 -1.69 21.64 -2.88
CA TYR A 555 -0.47 21.72 -2.11
C TYR A 555 0.65 22.30 -2.98
N TYR A 556 1.16 23.47 -2.59
CA TYR A 556 2.26 24.15 -3.25
C TYR A 556 3.51 24.10 -2.37
N ASP A 557 4.34 23.11 -2.63
CA ASP A 557 5.59 22.84 -1.93
C ASP A 557 6.59 22.49 -3.02
N ASP A 558 7.77 23.13 -3.01
CA ASP A 558 8.78 22.88 -4.04
C ASP A 558 9.55 21.59 -3.77
N ARG A 559 9.36 20.95 -2.59
CA ARG A 559 9.82 19.60 -2.16
C ARG A 559 11.29 19.27 -2.36
N ILE A 560 12.08 20.21 -2.85
CA ILE A 560 13.53 20.11 -3.02
C ILE A 560 14.23 20.66 -1.76
N GLY A 561 13.52 21.49 -1.00
CA GLY A 561 13.78 21.87 0.38
C GLY A 561 12.44 22.23 1.00
N HIS A 562 12.21 21.97 2.29
CA HIS A 562 11.01 22.46 2.94
C HIS A 562 11.09 23.99 3.00
N VAL A 563 10.49 24.70 2.04
CA VAL A 563 10.45 26.16 2.09
C VAL A 563 9.34 26.58 3.03
N GLU A 564 9.73 26.77 4.29
CA GLU A 564 8.87 27.33 5.33
C GLU A 564 8.47 28.76 4.97
N SER A 565 7.17 29.04 5.03
CA SER A 565 6.68 30.42 4.94
C SER A 565 7.09 31.18 6.18
N ASN A 566 7.70 32.35 6.02
CA ASN A 566 7.90 33.26 7.14
C ASN A 566 6.55 33.84 7.62
N LEU A 567 6.58 34.38 8.84
CA LEU A 567 5.40 34.96 9.49
C LEU A 567 4.85 36.14 8.68
N ASN A 568 3.57 36.06 8.29
CA ASN A 568 2.83 37.12 7.61
C ASN A 568 3.50 37.65 6.32
N THR A 569 4.33 36.84 5.64
CA THR A 569 4.99 37.21 4.38
C THR A 569 4.30 36.59 3.17
N LEU A 570 3.00 36.76 3.04
CA LEU A 570 2.20 36.19 1.94
C LEU A 570 1.32 37.30 1.33
N VAL A 571 1.46 37.53 0.02
CA VAL A 571 0.69 38.57 -0.69
C VAL A 571 0.25 38.11 -2.08
N SER A 572 -0.95 38.50 -2.49
CA SER A 572 -1.45 38.30 -3.87
C SER A 572 -1.05 39.48 -4.74
N ILE A 573 -0.64 39.21 -5.98
CA ILE A 573 -0.26 40.22 -6.97
C ILE A 573 -1.00 39.99 -8.29
N LYS A 574 -1.12 41.06 -9.11
CA LYS A 574 -1.74 41.05 -10.45
C LYS A 574 -3.16 40.45 -10.46
N GLN A 575 -4.09 41.11 -9.76
CA GLN A 575 -5.50 40.68 -9.67
C GLN A 575 -5.66 39.21 -9.23
N GLU A 576 -4.89 38.79 -8.22
CA GLU A 576 -4.96 37.44 -7.66
C GLU A 576 -4.51 36.32 -8.64
N GLN A 577 -3.84 36.66 -9.75
CA GLN A 577 -3.24 35.64 -10.63
C GLN A 577 -2.03 34.98 -9.97
N TYR A 578 -1.19 35.77 -9.28
CA TYR A 578 0.02 35.26 -8.64
C TYR A 578 0.00 35.48 -7.14
N VAL A 579 0.68 34.59 -6.41
CA VAL A 579 0.92 34.72 -4.97
C VAL A 579 2.41 34.73 -4.71
N ALA A 580 2.87 35.75 -4.00
CA ALA A 580 4.25 35.87 -3.56
C ALA A 580 4.34 35.49 -2.08
N PHE A 581 5.32 34.65 -1.74
CA PHE A 581 5.59 34.30 -0.35
C PHE A 581 7.07 34.40 -0.01
N GLY A 582 7.33 34.96 1.17
CA GLY A 582 8.65 35.08 1.77
C GLY A 582 9.03 33.85 2.57
N SER A 583 10.32 33.52 2.55
CA SER A 583 10.91 32.42 3.33
C SER A 583 12.32 32.80 3.79
N GLY A 584 12.92 31.92 4.60
CA GLY A 584 14.34 31.94 4.95
C GLY A 584 15.29 31.97 3.74
N GLU A 585 14.89 31.38 2.62
CA GLU A 585 15.74 31.19 1.44
C GLU A 585 15.55 32.27 0.37
N GLY A 586 14.52 33.12 0.47
CA GLY A 586 14.19 34.08 -0.57
C GLY A 586 12.70 34.29 -0.76
N LEU A 587 12.38 34.98 -1.85
CA LEU A 587 11.02 35.23 -2.30
C LEU A 587 10.64 34.23 -3.38
N PHE A 588 9.46 33.66 -3.24
CA PHE A 588 8.89 32.68 -4.15
C PHE A 588 7.56 33.18 -4.72
N LEU A 589 7.31 32.84 -5.98
CA LEU A 589 6.11 33.22 -6.74
C LEU A 589 5.37 31.98 -7.21
N ILE A 590 4.05 32.01 -7.09
CA ILE A 590 3.15 30.95 -7.51
C ILE A 590 2.14 31.49 -8.50
N ASP A 591 1.97 30.79 -9.61
CA ASP A 591 0.88 31.03 -10.57
C ASP A 591 -0.37 30.22 -10.16
N LEU A 592 -1.44 30.92 -9.78
CA LEU A 592 -2.70 30.29 -9.37
C LEU A 592 -3.51 29.71 -10.55
N ASP A 593 -3.19 30.11 -11.79
CA ASP A 593 -3.81 29.60 -13.01
C ASP A 593 -3.05 28.40 -13.61
N TYR A 594 -2.00 27.91 -12.92
CA TYR A 594 -1.23 26.77 -13.39
C TYR A 594 -2.11 25.53 -13.60
N LYS A 595 -2.13 25.03 -14.84
CA LYS A 595 -2.81 23.78 -15.19
C LYS A 595 -1.92 22.60 -14.87
N THR A 596 -2.47 21.62 -14.13
CA THR A 596 -1.81 20.34 -13.88
C THR A 596 -1.34 19.72 -15.19
N LYS A 597 -0.07 19.31 -15.26
CA LYS A 597 0.49 18.66 -16.45
C LYS A 597 -0.31 17.40 -16.84
N LEU A 598 -0.27 17.07 -18.12
CA LEU A 598 -0.74 15.77 -18.62
C LEU A 598 0.01 14.66 -17.85
N ARG A 599 -0.71 13.60 -17.46
CA ARG A 599 -0.13 12.45 -16.77
C ARG A 599 -0.47 11.17 -17.53
N GLN A 600 0.49 10.27 -17.70
CA GLN A 600 0.25 8.95 -18.28
C GLN A 600 -0.61 8.10 -17.34
N PRO A 601 -1.40 7.16 -17.87
CA PRO A 601 -2.12 6.22 -17.02
C PRO A 601 -1.13 5.32 -16.25
N PRO A 602 -1.47 4.91 -15.01
CA PRO A 602 -0.69 3.94 -14.26
C PRO A 602 -0.67 2.59 -15.00
N ARG A 603 0.44 1.88 -14.88
CA ARG A 603 0.65 0.55 -15.47
C ARG A 603 0.96 -0.48 -14.39
N ILE A 604 0.91 -1.76 -14.74
CA ILE A 604 1.35 -2.84 -13.86
C ILE A 604 2.88 -2.90 -13.92
N ASN A 605 3.54 -2.69 -12.78
CA ASN A 605 4.99 -2.84 -12.65
C ASN A 605 5.38 -4.29 -12.40
N LYS A 606 4.67 -4.93 -11.48
CA LYS A 606 5.00 -6.26 -10.99
C LYS A 606 3.74 -7.08 -10.82
N LEU A 607 3.83 -8.33 -11.25
CA LEU A 607 2.74 -9.29 -11.17
C LEU A 607 3.31 -10.64 -10.74
N ILE A 608 2.90 -11.12 -9.57
CA ILE A 608 3.40 -12.36 -8.98
C ILE A 608 2.22 -13.30 -8.74
N LEU A 609 2.32 -14.51 -9.29
CA LEU A 609 1.40 -15.61 -9.04
C LEU A 609 2.14 -16.73 -8.32
N ASN A 610 1.70 -17.06 -7.10
CA ASN A 610 2.28 -18.13 -6.28
C ASN A 610 3.80 -18.01 -6.03
N GLY A 611 4.34 -16.80 -6.08
CA GLY A 611 5.77 -16.52 -5.90
C GLY A 611 6.56 -16.44 -7.20
N GLU A 612 5.96 -16.77 -8.34
CA GLU A 612 6.57 -16.62 -9.67
C GLU A 612 6.10 -15.33 -10.34
N GLU A 613 7.03 -14.58 -10.93
CA GLU A 613 6.75 -13.34 -11.62
C GLU A 613 6.24 -13.62 -13.05
N ILE A 614 5.13 -12.98 -13.44
CA ILE A 614 4.54 -13.13 -14.76
C ILE A 614 4.91 -11.91 -15.59
N HIS A 615 5.65 -12.13 -16.68
CA HIS A 615 6.10 -11.08 -17.58
C HIS A 615 5.19 -10.86 -18.81
N ASP A 616 4.44 -11.87 -19.24
CA ASP A 616 3.52 -11.78 -20.38
C ASP A 616 2.06 -11.92 -19.94
N PHE A 617 1.34 -10.80 -19.89
CA PHE A 617 -0.04 -10.73 -19.42
C PHE A 617 -0.96 -9.86 -20.30
N GLU A 618 -0.49 -9.41 -21.48
CA GLU A 618 -1.25 -8.51 -22.36
C GLU A 618 -2.58 -9.12 -22.85
N ASN A 619 -2.63 -10.45 -23.00
CA ASN A 619 -3.82 -11.18 -23.45
C ASN A 619 -4.76 -11.64 -22.31
N GLY A 620 -4.51 -11.19 -21.07
CA GLY A 620 -5.25 -11.64 -19.89
C GLY A 620 -4.69 -12.92 -19.26
N ILE A 621 -5.06 -13.17 -18.01
CA ILE A 621 -4.51 -14.28 -17.21
C ILE A 621 -5.62 -15.28 -16.92
N LYS A 622 -5.38 -16.54 -17.30
CA LYS A 622 -6.24 -17.67 -16.93
C LYS A 622 -5.63 -18.40 -15.74
N LEU A 623 -6.38 -18.46 -14.65
CA LEU A 623 -5.99 -19.04 -13.39
C LEU A 623 -6.75 -20.35 -13.14
N PRO A 624 -6.07 -21.47 -12.83
CA PRO A 624 -6.74 -22.72 -12.49
C PRO A 624 -7.42 -22.61 -11.12
N TYR A 625 -8.47 -23.42 -10.89
CA TYR A 625 -9.16 -23.50 -9.60
C TYR A 625 -8.30 -24.22 -8.54
N ARG A 626 -7.30 -23.53 -7.97
CA ARG A 626 -6.41 -24.00 -6.90
C ARG A 626 -6.12 -22.88 -5.90
N PRO A 627 -5.66 -23.19 -4.67
CA PRO A 627 -5.17 -22.17 -3.75
C PRO A 627 -4.08 -21.36 -4.42
N GLN A 628 -4.30 -20.07 -4.52
CA GLN A 628 -3.42 -19.18 -5.26
C GLN A 628 -3.27 -17.85 -4.56
N VAL A 629 -2.05 -17.33 -4.61
CA VAL A 629 -1.68 -16.02 -4.12
C VAL A 629 -1.36 -15.17 -5.33
N PHE A 630 -2.15 -14.12 -5.52
CA PHE A 630 -2.02 -13.18 -6.62
C PHE A 630 -1.63 -11.83 -6.06
N PHE A 631 -0.40 -11.41 -6.33
CA PHE A 631 0.11 -10.09 -5.96
C PHE A 631 0.31 -9.27 -7.23
N PHE A 632 -0.12 -8.01 -7.19
CA PHE A 632 0.24 -7.07 -8.24
C PHE A 632 0.53 -5.69 -7.66
N GLN A 633 1.41 -4.99 -8.36
CA GLN A 633 1.86 -3.65 -8.01
C GLN A 633 1.75 -2.77 -9.25
N ALA A 634 1.05 -1.65 -9.12
CA ALA A 634 1.00 -0.64 -10.16
C ALA A 634 2.10 0.42 -9.93
N VAL A 635 2.59 1.01 -11.02
CA VAL A 635 3.48 2.17 -11.01
C VAL A 635 2.87 3.27 -11.87
N LEU A 636 3.16 4.51 -11.47
CA LEU A 636 2.86 5.71 -12.23
C LEU A 636 4.18 6.45 -12.43
N ASN A 637 4.51 6.76 -13.69
CA ASN A 637 5.69 7.54 -14.02
C ASN A 637 5.41 9.02 -13.75
N ASP A 638 5.40 9.39 -12.47
CA ASP A 638 5.31 10.77 -12.02
C ASP A 638 6.70 11.29 -11.67
N PHE A 639 7.27 12.01 -12.63
CA PHE A 639 8.61 12.55 -12.55
C PHE A 639 8.73 13.81 -11.71
N VAL A 640 7.62 14.41 -11.28
CA VAL A 640 7.67 15.55 -10.36
C VAL A 640 8.03 15.02 -8.98
N ASN A 641 7.20 14.13 -8.42
CA ASN A 641 7.52 13.38 -7.21
C ASN A 641 6.58 12.19 -7.00
N GLY A 642 6.79 11.09 -7.74
CA GLY A 642 5.94 9.91 -7.65
C GLY A 642 5.82 9.28 -6.26
N LYS A 643 6.79 9.52 -5.35
CA LYS A 643 6.74 9.00 -3.98
C LYS A 643 5.50 9.46 -3.23
N ASP A 644 4.95 10.62 -3.56
CA ASP A 644 3.81 11.19 -2.84
C ASP A 644 2.47 10.91 -3.52
N THR A 645 2.49 10.16 -4.61
CA THR A 645 1.29 9.70 -5.28
C THR A 645 0.78 8.42 -4.61
N ARG A 646 -0.40 8.52 -4.02
CA ARG A 646 -1.08 7.39 -3.39
C ARG A 646 -1.92 6.65 -4.42
N ILE A 647 -1.68 5.36 -4.56
CA ILE A 647 -2.48 4.47 -5.40
C ILE A 647 -3.30 3.59 -4.47
N ASP A 648 -4.62 3.70 -4.52
CA ASP A 648 -5.54 2.76 -3.89
C ASP A 648 -6.01 1.73 -4.95
N TYR A 649 -6.23 0.49 -4.53
CA TYR A 649 -6.54 -0.62 -5.43
C TYR A 649 -7.94 -1.19 -5.19
N ARG A 650 -8.60 -1.65 -6.24
CA ARG A 650 -9.84 -2.42 -6.15
C ARG A 650 -9.90 -3.53 -7.20
N LEU A 651 -10.26 -4.74 -6.76
CA LEU A 651 -10.51 -5.87 -7.64
C LEU A 651 -12.03 -6.03 -7.87
N VAL A 652 -12.50 -5.54 -9.00
CA VAL A 652 -13.90 -5.64 -9.42
C VAL A 652 -14.24 -7.10 -9.68
N GLY A 653 -15.35 -7.56 -9.11
CA GLY A 653 -15.75 -8.97 -9.09
C GLY A 653 -15.44 -9.68 -7.76
N PHE A 654 -14.53 -9.13 -6.94
CA PHE A 654 -14.19 -9.67 -5.62
C PHE A 654 -14.68 -8.77 -4.46
N SER A 655 -14.34 -7.48 -4.48
CA SER A 655 -14.71 -6.51 -3.43
C SER A 655 -15.15 -5.17 -4.04
N GLN A 656 -16.07 -4.48 -3.36
CA GLN A 656 -16.47 -3.10 -3.71
C GLN A 656 -15.61 -2.03 -3.03
N ASP A 657 -14.89 -2.38 -1.96
CA ASP A 657 -14.10 -1.47 -1.15
C ASP A 657 -12.72 -1.21 -1.76
N TRP A 658 -12.22 0.02 -1.59
CA TRP A 658 -10.86 0.41 -1.97
C TRP A 658 -9.87 -0.03 -0.89
N ILE A 659 -8.82 -0.72 -1.31
CA ILE A 659 -7.70 -1.10 -0.44
C ILE A 659 -6.70 0.05 -0.48
N GLY A 660 -6.62 0.79 0.62
CA GLY A 660 -5.65 1.84 0.79
C GLY A 660 -4.27 1.26 1.09
N THR A 661 -3.32 1.55 0.21
CA THR A 661 -1.93 1.11 0.34
C THR A 661 -1.05 2.32 0.67
N GLU A 662 -0.08 2.12 1.58
CA GLU A 662 1.03 3.06 1.71
C GLU A 662 1.82 3.10 0.40
N ILE A 663 2.56 4.19 0.18
CA ILE A 663 3.46 4.39 -0.96
C ILE A 663 4.23 3.08 -1.22
N MET A 664 4.15 2.57 -2.46
CA MET A 664 4.83 1.35 -2.92
C MET A 664 4.30 -0.01 -2.45
N THR A 665 3.22 -0.11 -1.68
CA THR A 665 2.67 -1.44 -1.34
C THR A 665 1.73 -1.94 -2.44
N GLY A 666 2.15 -2.97 -3.18
CA GLY A 666 1.23 -3.72 -4.05
C GLY A 666 0.18 -4.45 -3.23
N VAL A 667 -0.86 -4.97 -3.87
CA VAL A 667 -1.94 -5.67 -3.18
C VAL A 667 -1.88 -7.17 -3.47
N GLN A 668 -2.05 -7.95 -2.41
CA GLN A 668 -2.11 -9.40 -2.47
C GLN A 668 -3.55 -9.89 -2.24
N PHE A 669 -4.06 -10.65 -3.19
CA PHE A 669 -5.31 -11.40 -3.07
C PHE A 669 -5.01 -12.89 -2.95
N SER A 670 -5.73 -13.58 -2.07
CA SER A 670 -5.58 -15.02 -1.87
C SER A 670 -6.90 -15.74 -2.11
N ASN A 671 -6.84 -16.89 -2.80
CA ASN A 671 -7.97 -17.78 -3.05
C ASN A 671 -9.17 -17.10 -3.73
N LEU A 672 -8.94 -16.46 -4.88
CA LEU A 672 -10.01 -15.88 -5.70
C LEU A 672 -11.03 -16.96 -6.12
N PRO A 673 -12.34 -16.74 -5.90
CA PRO A 673 -13.40 -17.64 -6.40
C PRO A 673 -13.42 -17.77 -7.95
N PRO A 674 -14.12 -18.75 -8.53
CA PRO A 674 -14.30 -18.84 -9.99
C PRO A 674 -15.07 -17.63 -10.53
N GLY A 675 -14.56 -16.98 -11.56
CA GLY A 675 -15.17 -15.77 -12.11
C GLY A 675 -14.22 -14.91 -12.94
N GLU A 676 -14.78 -13.79 -13.44
CA GLU A 676 -14.04 -12.75 -14.13
C GLU A 676 -13.76 -11.59 -13.18
N TYR A 677 -12.51 -11.13 -13.16
CA TYR A 677 -12.06 -10.02 -12.33
C TYR A 677 -11.34 -8.96 -13.17
N GLY A 678 -11.53 -7.70 -12.77
CA GLY A 678 -10.86 -6.55 -13.36
C GLY A 678 -10.20 -5.69 -12.29
N ILE A 679 -9.10 -5.03 -12.62
CA ILE A 679 -8.36 -4.16 -11.70
C ILE A 679 -8.73 -2.71 -11.95
N GLU A 680 -9.16 -2.02 -10.89
CA GLU A 680 -9.36 -0.58 -10.88
C GLU A 680 -8.40 0.07 -9.89
N LEU A 681 -7.87 1.23 -10.27
CA LEU A 681 -6.95 2.03 -9.49
C LEU A 681 -7.56 3.40 -9.22
N LYS A 682 -7.39 3.89 -8.00
CA LYS A 682 -7.70 5.27 -7.62
C LYS A 682 -6.39 5.93 -7.24
N VAL A 683 -5.95 6.86 -8.06
CA VAL A 683 -4.68 7.57 -7.89
C VAL A 683 -4.99 8.94 -7.31
N SER A 684 -4.49 9.18 -6.11
CA SER A 684 -4.56 10.47 -5.43
C SER A 684 -3.17 11.09 -5.47
N HIS A 685 -3.01 12.11 -6.29
CA HIS A 685 -1.71 12.74 -6.52
C HIS A 685 -1.42 13.76 -5.42
N PHE A 686 -0.14 14.13 -5.31
CA PHE A 686 0.30 15.13 -4.35
C PHE A 686 -0.39 16.49 -4.52
N GLN A 687 -0.77 16.88 -5.74
CA GLN A 687 -1.47 18.15 -5.97
C GLN A 687 -2.94 18.13 -5.48
N GLY A 688 -3.41 17.04 -4.88
CA GLY A 688 -4.77 16.89 -4.36
C GLY A 688 -5.79 16.42 -5.38
N ASP A 689 -5.36 16.15 -6.62
CA ASP A 689 -6.24 15.63 -7.66
C ASP A 689 -6.33 14.10 -7.65
N VAL A 690 -7.56 13.61 -7.78
CA VAL A 690 -7.88 12.18 -7.73
C VAL A 690 -8.39 11.73 -9.08
N GLN A 691 -7.78 10.68 -9.63
CA GLN A 691 -8.15 10.08 -10.90
C GLN A 691 -8.42 8.58 -10.74
N PHE A 692 -9.31 8.05 -11.56
CA PHE A 692 -9.70 6.64 -11.55
C PHE A 692 -9.30 5.99 -12.87
N TYR A 693 -8.62 4.85 -12.79
CA TYR A 693 -8.15 4.10 -13.95
C TYR A 693 -8.68 2.67 -13.90
N LYS A 694 -9.02 2.15 -15.09
CA LYS A 694 -9.31 0.73 -15.28
C LYS A 694 -8.15 0.12 -16.06
N LEU A 695 -7.45 -0.83 -15.45
CA LEU A 695 -6.36 -1.51 -16.15
C LEU A 695 -6.95 -2.49 -17.18
N PRO A 696 -6.35 -2.62 -18.37
CA PRO A 696 -6.86 -3.49 -19.44
C PRO A 696 -6.71 -5.00 -19.13
N LEU A 697 -6.08 -5.37 -18.01
CA LEU A 697 -5.85 -6.75 -17.62
C LEU A 697 -7.15 -7.42 -17.10
N LYS A 698 -7.59 -8.48 -17.79
CA LYS A 698 -8.67 -9.36 -17.35
C LYS A 698 -8.11 -10.62 -16.70
N ILE A 699 -8.63 -10.96 -15.52
CA ILE A 699 -8.26 -12.18 -14.80
C ILE A 699 -9.45 -13.12 -14.82
N PHE A 700 -9.25 -14.35 -15.28
CA PHE A 700 -10.28 -15.38 -15.34
C PHE A 700 -9.89 -16.57 -14.47
N VAL A 701 -10.69 -16.88 -13.45
CA VAL A 701 -10.51 -18.07 -12.61
C VAL A 701 -11.45 -19.17 -13.09
N GLU A 702 -10.89 -20.29 -13.52
CA GLU A 702 -11.63 -21.43 -14.07
C GLU A 702 -12.63 -22.01 -13.08
N LYS A 703 -13.75 -22.53 -13.59
CA LYS A 703 -14.71 -23.30 -12.80
C LYS A 703 -14.19 -24.73 -12.64
N PRO A 704 -14.25 -25.31 -11.44
CA PRO A 704 -13.90 -26.72 -11.28
C PRO A 704 -14.91 -27.63 -12.00
N ILE A 705 -14.43 -28.80 -12.42
CA ILE A 705 -15.20 -29.76 -13.22
C ILE A 705 -16.55 -30.13 -12.57
N TRP A 706 -16.62 -30.19 -11.24
CA TRP A 706 -17.86 -30.53 -10.53
C TRP A 706 -18.92 -29.41 -10.49
N MET A 707 -18.54 -28.18 -10.86
CA MET A 707 -19.48 -27.06 -11.04
C MET A 707 -20.00 -26.96 -12.48
N GLU A 708 -19.46 -27.74 -13.41
CA GLU A 708 -19.93 -27.77 -14.79
C GLU A 708 -21.26 -28.52 -14.92
N LEU A 709 -22.14 -28.00 -15.79
CA LEU A 709 -23.49 -28.53 -16.01
C LEU A 709 -23.48 -30.01 -16.40
N TRP A 710 -22.55 -30.42 -17.25
CA TRP A 710 -22.44 -31.81 -17.72
C TRP A 710 -22.08 -32.79 -16.59
N PHE A 711 -21.26 -32.35 -15.62
CA PHE A 711 -20.86 -33.20 -14.49
C PHE A 711 -22.03 -33.39 -13.53
N LEU A 712 -22.79 -32.33 -13.25
CA LEU A 712 -24.02 -32.43 -12.48
C LEU A 712 -25.04 -33.35 -13.17
N ILE A 713 -25.26 -33.19 -14.47
CA ILE A 713 -26.15 -34.04 -15.26
C ILE A 713 -25.67 -35.50 -15.24
N SER A 714 -24.39 -35.76 -15.43
CA SER A 714 -23.84 -37.13 -15.40
C SER A 714 -23.92 -37.75 -14.01
N GLY A 715 -23.75 -36.97 -12.94
CA GLY A 715 -23.98 -37.40 -11.56
C GLY A 715 -25.44 -37.80 -11.31
N TYR A 716 -26.40 -37.00 -11.77
CA TYR A 716 -27.83 -37.36 -11.71
C TYR A 716 -28.13 -38.62 -12.53
N LEU A 717 -27.61 -38.73 -13.75
CA LEU A 717 -27.79 -39.92 -14.58
C LEU A 717 -27.20 -41.16 -13.94
N LEU A 718 -26.02 -41.07 -13.32
CA LEU A 718 -25.41 -42.17 -12.59
C LEU A 718 -26.25 -42.57 -11.38
N PHE A 719 -26.79 -41.61 -10.63
CA PHE A 719 -27.70 -41.86 -9.53
C PHE A 719 -28.96 -42.59 -10.00
N PHE A 720 -29.62 -42.12 -11.06
CA PHE A 720 -30.79 -42.80 -11.64
C PHE A 720 -30.44 -44.18 -12.19
N PHE A 721 -29.28 -44.35 -12.81
CA PHE A 721 -28.79 -45.64 -13.28
C PHE A 721 -28.58 -46.62 -12.12
N LEU A 722 -27.96 -46.19 -11.01
CA LEU A 722 -27.76 -47.02 -9.83
C LEU A 722 -29.09 -47.41 -9.17
N VAL A 723 -30.05 -46.50 -9.11
CA VAL A 723 -31.40 -46.78 -8.61
C VAL A 723 -32.12 -47.78 -9.52
N ALA A 724 -32.09 -47.57 -10.84
CA ALA A 724 -32.69 -48.47 -11.82
C ALA A 724 -32.02 -49.85 -11.80
N PHE A 725 -30.68 -49.89 -11.70
CA PHE A 725 -29.90 -51.12 -11.59
C PHE A 725 -30.22 -51.87 -10.30
N GLY A 726 -30.27 -51.17 -9.16
CA GLY A 726 -30.68 -51.73 -7.88
C GLY A 726 -32.11 -52.29 -7.93
N TYR A 727 -33.03 -51.57 -8.58
CA TYR A 727 -34.40 -52.03 -8.82
C TYR A 727 -34.44 -53.28 -9.71
N MET A 728 -33.70 -53.31 -10.82
CA MET A 728 -33.61 -54.46 -11.71
C MET A 728 -32.97 -55.68 -11.03
N TRP A 729 -31.94 -55.45 -10.21
CA TRP A 729 -31.29 -56.51 -9.43
C TRP A 729 -32.26 -57.09 -8.39
N PHE A 730 -33.00 -56.24 -7.68
CA PHE A 730 -34.04 -56.65 -6.75
C PHE A 730 -35.14 -57.45 -7.44
N GLN A 731 -35.60 -57.01 -8.62
CA GLN A 731 -36.59 -57.74 -9.41
C GLN A 731 -36.07 -59.10 -9.88
N ARG A 732 -34.82 -59.18 -10.37
CA ARG A 732 -34.20 -60.46 -10.74
C ARG A 732 -34.05 -61.40 -9.55
N LYS A 733 -33.73 -60.87 -8.37
CA LYS A 733 -33.69 -61.66 -7.12
C LYS A 733 -35.07 -62.24 -6.79
N ASN A 734 -36.11 -61.41 -6.83
CA ASN A 734 -37.49 -61.85 -6.57
C ASN A 734 -37.97 -62.89 -7.58
N ILE A 735 -37.66 -62.73 -8.86
CA ILE A 735 -38.01 -63.71 -9.90
C ILE A 735 -37.30 -65.05 -9.64
N ARG A 736 -36.00 -65.03 -9.30
CA ARG A 736 -35.25 -66.26 -8.97
C ARG A 736 -35.79 -66.95 -7.72
N GLU A 737 -36.19 -66.20 -6.70
CA GLU A 737 -36.84 -66.76 -5.51
C GLU A 737 -38.22 -67.35 -5.85
N ASN A 738 -39.01 -66.67 -6.68
CA ASN A 738 -40.31 -67.17 -7.16
C ASN A 738 -40.17 -68.42 -8.04
N GLU A 739 -39.14 -68.53 -8.87
CA GLU A 739 -38.87 -69.73 -9.66
C GLU A 739 -38.41 -70.90 -8.78
N LYS A 740 -37.58 -70.64 -7.77
CA LYS A 740 -37.24 -71.65 -6.74
C LYS A 740 -38.50 -72.11 -6.01
N LEU A 741 -39.39 -71.18 -5.66
CA LEU A 741 -40.69 -71.48 -5.07
C LEU A 741 -41.56 -72.32 -6.00
N ARG A 742 -41.65 -71.97 -7.30
CA ARG A 742 -42.43 -72.73 -8.30
C ARG A 742 -41.87 -74.14 -8.52
N LYS A 743 -40.54 -74.30 -8.56
CA LYS A 743 -39.89 -75.62 -8.64
C LYS A 743 -40.15 -76.44 -7.37
N LEU A 744 -40.14 -75.80 -6.19
CA LEU A 744 -40.44 -76.46 -4.92
C LEU A 744 -41.92 -76.87 -4.82
N VAL A 745 -42.84 -76.00 -5.26
CA VAL A 745 -44.29 -76.25 -5.33
C VAL A 745 -44.59 -77.37 -6.32
N SER A 746 -43.96 -77.38 -7.50
CA SER A 746 -44.09 -78.44 -8.52
C SER A 746 -43.58 -79.81 -8.02
N LYS A 747 -42.47 -79.82 -7.28
CA LYS A 747 -41.94 -81.03 -6.64
C LYS A 747 -42.91 -81.55 -5.55
N ARG A 748 -43.48 -80.63 -4.75
CA ARG A 748 -44.48 -80.94 -3.73
C ARG A 748 -45.83 -81.37 -4.31
N THR A 749 -46.29 -80.82 -5.43
CA THR A 749 -47.57 -81.23 -6.06
C THR A 749 -47.49 -82.62 -6.67
N LYS A 750 -46.32 -83.04 -7.19
CA LYS A 750 -46.08 -84.44 -7.62
C LYS A 750 -46.01 -85.43 -6.45
N GLU A 751 -45.51 -85.01 -5.29
CA GLU A 751 -45.56 -85.81 -4.06
C GLU A 751 -47.00 -85.88 -3.49
N ILE A 752 -47.77 -84.79 -3.57
CA ILE A 752 -49.17 -84.71 -3.12
C ILE A 752 -50.10 -85.58 -3.98
N GLN A 753 -49.90 -85.68 -5.30
CA GLN A 753 -50.69 -86.56 -6.16
C GLN A 753 -50.47 -88.06 -5.87
N LYS A 754 -49.25 -88.47 -5.48
CA LYS A 754 -48.96 -89.84 -5.03
C LYS A 754 -49.53 -90.17 -3.64
N ILE A 755 -49.71 -89.15 -2.80
CA ILE A 755 -50.26 -89.26 -1.44
C ILE A 755 -51.81 -89.22 -1.44
N ASN A 756 -52.44 -88.50 -2.38
CA ASN A 756 -53.90 -88.38 -2.48
C ASN A 756 -54.61 -89.69 -2.88
N ILE A 757 -54.02 -90.52 -3.74
CA ILE A 757 -54.59 -91.84 -4.12
C ILE A 757 -54.58 -92.83 -2.92
N GLY A 758 -53.65 -92.67 -1.97
CA GLY A 758 -53.63 -93.44 -0.72
C GLY A 758 -54.52 -92.86 0.40
N LEU A 759 -54.90 -91.59 0.30
CA LEU A 759 -55.72 -90.89 1.29
C LEU A 759 -57.22 -91.17 1.13
N GLU A 760 -57.74 -91.43 -0.07
CA GLU A 760 -59.17 -91.72 -0.28
C GLU A 760 -59.66 -92.99 0.44
N LEU A 761 -58.79 -94.01 0.59
CA LEU A 761 -59.08 -95.23 1.36
C LEU A 761 -58.98 -95.03 2.89
N THR A 762 -58.29 -93.98 3.32
CA THR A 762 -58.03 -93.67 4.74
C THR A 762 -59.05 -92.66 5.32
N VAL A 763 -59.73 -91.90 4.45
CA VAL A 763 -60.74 -90.88 4.81
C VAL A 763 -62.08 -91.48 5.27
N LYS A 764 -62.37 -92.76 4.94
CA LYS A 764 -63.60 -93.44 5.37
C LYS A 764 -63.62 -93.86 6.85
N SER A 765 -62.47 -93.89 7.53
CA SER A 765 -62.34 -94.35 8.94
C SER A 765 -62.05 -93.25 9.96
N ARG A 766 -61.56 -92.06 9.53
CA ARG A 766 -61.18 -90.94 10.41
C ARG A 766 -62.26 -89.87 10.64
N THR A 767 -63.41 -89.98 9.97
CA THR A 767 -64.58 -89.09 10.14
C THR A 767 -65.28 -89.23 11.50
N LYS A 768 -64.87 -90.18 12.35
CA LYS A 768 -65.40 -90.36 13.71
C LYS A 768 -64.56 -89.70 14.82
N GLU A 769 -63.40 -89.13 14.49
CA GLU A 769 -62.47 -88.55 15.46
C GLU A 769 -62.34 -87.01 15.30
N LEU A 770 -63.35 -86.37 14.71
CA LEU A 770 -63.36 -84.90 14.50
C LEU A 770 -63.91 -84.12 15.70
N ASN A 771 -64.50 -84.78 16.69
CA ASN A 771 -65.15 -84.08 17.82
C ASN A 771 -64.34 -84.01 19.11
N LEU A 772 -63.16 -84.64 19.20
CA LEU A 772 -62.39 -84.69 20.44
C LEU A 772 -61.09 -83.89 20.47
N LYS A 773 -60.70 -83.22 19.37
CA LYS A 773 -59.53 -82.32 19.39
C LYS A 773 -59.82 -80.96 18.78
N ASN A 774 -60.63 -80.22 19.52
CA ASN A 774 -60.49 -78.79 19.85
C ASN A 774 -59.06 -78.34 20.25
N GLN A 775 -58.00 -79.02 19.80
CA GLN A 775 -56.61 -78.80 20.18
C GLN A 775 -55.72 -78.34 19.01
N ALA A 776 -56.25 -78.17 17.79
CA ALA A 776 -55.51 -77.55 16.69
C ALA A 776 -55.81 -76.04 16.54
N LEU A 777 -56.28 -75.41 17.63
CA LEU A 777 -56.09 -73.99 17.95
C LEU A 777 -54.58 -73.58 17.88
N GLU A 778 -53.66 -74.54 17.79
CA GLU A 778 -52.19 -74.33 17.70
C GLU A 778 -51.66 -73.83 16.34
N GLN A 779 -52.38 -73.90 15.22
CA GLN A 779 -51.82 -73.48 13.92
C GLN A 779 -52.04 -72.00 13.57
N SER A 780 -53.02 -71.33 14.19
CA SER A 780 -53.12 -69.86 14.12
C SER A 780 -52.07 -69.18 15.00
N MET A 781 -51.66 -69.82 16.11
CA MET A 781 -50.57 -69.36 16.98
C MET A 781 -49.21 -69.35 16.28
N LYS A 782 -48.88 -70.36 15.46
CA LYS A 782 -47.59 -70.43 14.75
C LYS A 782 -47.39 -69.35 13.68
N ARG A 783 -48.45 -68.69 13.22
CA ARG A 783 -48.37 -67.57 12.26
C ARG A 783 -48.17 -66.23 12.96
N MET A 784 -48.80 -66.06 14.13
CA MET A 784 -48.57 -64.93 15.03
C MET A 784 -47.15 -64.96 15.63
N GLU A 785 -46.66 -66.15 16.00
CA GLU A 785 -45.30 -66.34 16.53
C GLU A 785 -44.19 -66.00 15.53
N ARG A 786 -44.38 -66.24 14.22
CA ARG A 786 -43.36 -65.89 13.22
C ARG A 786 -43.28 -64.39 12.94
N MET A 787 -44.39 -63.68 13.04
CA MET A 787 -44.43 -62.23 12.86
C MET A 787 -43.87 -61.51 14.11
N LEU A 788 -44.20 -62.00 15.31
CA LEU A 788 -43.59 -61.57 16.56
C LEU A 788 -42.11 -61.97 16.67
N ALA A 789 -41.69 -63.11 16.12
CA ALA A 789 -40.29 -63.51 16.06
C ALA A 789 -39.50 -62.64 15.07
N PHE A 790 -40.06 -62.26 13.92
CA PHE A 790 -39.39 -61.40 12.95
C PHE A 790 -39.20 -59.96 13.46
N VAL A 791 -40.22 -59.39 14.12
CA VAL A 791 -40.10 -58.07 14.77
C VAL A 791 -39.15 -58.14 15.99
N ASN A 792 -39.19 -59.19 16.81
CA ASN A 792 -38.23 -59.37 17.91
C ASN A 792 -36.78 -59.61 17.42
N GLN A 793 -36.58 -60.26 16.28
CA GLN A 793 -35.26 -60.60 15.75
C GLN A 793 -34.58 -59.40 15.05
N ILE A 794 -35.34 -58.47 14.47
CA ILE A 794 -34.83 -57.16 14.01
C ILE A 794 -34.64 -56.22 15.22
N SER A 795 -35.55 -56.25 16.19
CA SER A 795 -35.52 -55.44 17.41
C SER A 795 -34.43 -55.82 18.42
N SER A 796 -33.92 -57.06 18.43
CA SER A 796 -32.95 -57.51 19.43
C SER A 796 -31.50 -57.15 19.11
N ASN A 797 -31.22 -56.79 17.85
CA ASN A 797 -29.87 -56.50 17.37
C ASN A 797 -29.67 -55.07 16.83
N SER A 798 -30.73 -54.23 16.76
CA SER A 798 -30.54 -52.78 16.52
C SER A 798 -30.15 -52.07 17.82
N ARG A 799 -29.18 -51.15 17.75
CA ARG A 799 -28.89 -50.21 18.87
C ARG A 799 -30.02 -49.20 19.06
N ASP A 800 -30.77 -48.92 17.99
CA ASP A 800 -31.91 -48.01 18.00
C ASP A 800 -33.15 -48.68 18.61
N ILE A 801 -33.92 -47.92 19.42
CA ILE A 801 -35.21 -48.35 19.98
C ILE A 801 -36.32 -47.96 19.00
N PHE A 802 -37.17 -48.93 18.66
CA PHE A 802 -38.34 -48.71 17.81
C PHE A 802 -39.60 -48.86 18.65
N CYS A 803 -40.48 -47.86 18.58
CA CYS A 803 -41.74 -47.82 19.28
C CYS A 803 -42.88 -47.51 18.31
N LEU A 804 -43.99 -48.24 18.42
CA LEU A 804 -45.24 -48.03 17.72
C LEU A 804 -46.26 -47.50 18.72
N THR A 805 -46.94 -46.41 18.36
CA THR A 805 -47.94 -45.74 19.21
C THR A 805 -49.25 -45.56 18.46
N ASP A 806 -50.36 -45.43 19.19
CA ASP A 806 -51.65 -44.98 18.66
C ASP A 806 -51.69 -43.45 18.45
N SER A 807 -52.86 -42.92 18.10
CA SER A 807 -53.09 -41.51 17.76
C SER A 807 -52.90 -40.57 18.95
N GLU A 808 -53.05 -41.10 20.18
CA GLU A 808 -52.89 -40.38 21.44
C GLU A 808 -51.49 -40.56 22.05
N GLY A 809 -50.59 -41.30 21.38
CA GLY A 809 -49.23 -41.53 21.85
C GLY A 809 -49.08 -42.64 22.89
N LYS A 810 -50.06 -43.55 23.05
CA LYS A 810 -49.91 -44.74 23.89
C LYS A 810 -49.12 -45.83 23.17
N VAL A 811 -48.22 -46.47 23.90
CA VAL A 811 -47.27 -47.46 23.36
C VAL A 811 -47.99 -48.77 23.06
N LEU A 812 -48.14 -49.10 21.78
CA LEU A 812 -48.70 -50.35 21.29
C LEU A 812 -47.64 -51.46 21.29
N LEU A 813 -46.44 -51.17 20.78
CA LEU A 813 -45.32 -52.10 20.69
C LEU A 813 -44.00 -51.34 20.85
N ILE A 814 -43.07 -51.83 21.67
CA ILE A 814 -41.74 -51.23 21.84
C ILE A 814 -40.66 -52.32 21.86
N SER A 815 -39.51 -52.03 21.26
CA SER A 815 -38.38 -52.94 21.23
C SER A 815 -37.84 -53.26 22.63
N LYS A 816 -37.37 -54.49 22.84
CA LYS A 816 -36.80 -54.94 24.14
C LYS A 816 -35.58 -54.13 24.62
N GLY A 817 -34.95 -53.35 23.74
CA GLY A 817 -33.84 -52.45 24.10
C GLY A 817 -34.22 -51.45 25.20
N VAL A 818 -35.50 -51.05 25.29
CA VAL A 818 -35.98 -50.09 26.29
C VAL A 818 -35.87 -50.61 27.73
N GLU A 819 -35.95 -51.93 27.94
CA GLU A 819 -35.89 -52.54 29.30
C GLU A 819 -34.53 -52.28 29.97
N LYS A 820 -33.46 -52.19 29.18
CA LYS A 820 -32.11 -51.92 29.68
C LYS A 820 -31.91 -50.47 30.11
N ILE A 821 -32.68 -49.55 29.54
CA ILE A 821 -32.55 -48.10 29.76
C ILE A 821 -33.47 -47.64 30.90
N ILE A 822 -34.75 -48.04 30.86
CA ILE A 822 -35.77 -47.61 31.84
C ILE A 822 -35.89 -48.58 33.02
N GLY A 823 -35.42 -49.83 32.88
CA GLY A 823 -35.47 -50.85 33.94
C GLY A 823 -36.84 -51.50 34.16
N GLN A 824 -37.86 -51.12 33.38
CA GLN A 824 -39.17 -51.78 33.38
C GLN A 824 -39.26 -52.84 32.29
N LYS A 825 -39.95 -53.95 32.56
CA LYS A 825 -40.22 -55.00 31.55
C LYS A 825 -41.22 -54.48 30.51
N VAL A 826 -41.00 -54.77 29.22
CA VAL A 826 -41.83 -54.35 28.08
C VAL A 826 -43.30 -54.70 28.28
N LYS A 827 -43.60 -55.82 28.95
CA LYS A 827 -44.98 -56.25 29.26
C LYS A 827 -45.75 -55.26 30.14
N ASN A 828 -45.06 -54.44 30.94
CA ASN A 828 -45.66 -53.44 31.81
C ASN A 828 -45.73 -52.03 31.16
N ILE A 829 -45.06 -51.83 30.02
CA ILE A 829 -44.94 -50.54 29.31
C ILE A 829 -46.04 -50.40 28.25
N SER A 830 -46.50 -51.51 27.66
CA SER A 830 -47.56 -51.52 26.64
C SER A 830 -48.87 -50.97 27.21
N GLY A 831 -49.45 -49.96 26.53
CA GLY A 831 -50.65 -49.24 26.93
C GLY A 831 -50.43 -47.94 27.71
N GLN A 832 -49.20 -47.63 28.15
CA GLN A 832 -48.86 -46.35 28.80
C GLN A 832 -48.49 -45.27 27.76
N SER A 833 -48.58 -43.98 28.14
CA SER A 833 -48.22 -42.86 27.26
C SER A 833 -46.70 -42.74 27.10
N PHE A 834 -46.24 -42.53 25.86
CA PHE A 834 -44.82 -42.36 25.52
C PHE A 834 -44.11 -41.30 26.38
N ASP A 835 -44.76 -40.14 26.53
CA ASP A 835 -44.23 -39.00 27.28
C ASP A 835 -44.06 -39.30 28.76
N SER A 836 -44.97 -40.10 29.34
CA SER A 836 -44.86 -40.55 30.73
C SER A 836 -43.72 -41.55 30.95
N ILE A 837 -43.43 -42.39 29.95
CA ILE A 837 -42.39 -43.43 30.04
C ILE A 837 -41.00 -42.80 29.97
N PHE A 838 -40.80 -41.84 29.07
CA PHE A 838 -39.52 -41.19 28.83
C PHE A 838 -39.37 -39.85 29.61
N CYS A 839 -40.37 -39.46 30.41
CA CYS A 839 -40.44 -38.16 31.10
C CYS A 839 -40.22 -36.98 30.15
N THR A 840 -40.89 -37.02 29.00
CA THR A 840 -40.85 -36.00 27.94
C THR A 840 -42.22 -35.35 27.76
N ASP A 841 -42.30 -34.30 26.94
CA ASP A 841 -43.57 -33.63 26.58
C ASP A 841 -43.71 -33.50 25.05
N ILE A 842 -43.16 -34.50 24.35
CA ILE A 842 -42.91 -34.45 22.91
C ILE A 842 -44.19 -34.70 22.12
N PHE A 843 -45.09 -35.57 22.59
CA PHE A 843 -46.38 -35.78 21.94
C PHE A 843 -47.36 -34.63 22.20
N ASN A 844 -47.30 -33.97 23.36
CA ASN A 844 -48.15 -32.80 23.66
C ASN A 844 -47.75 -31.54 22.87
N LYS A 845 -46.47 -31.34 22.52
CA LYS A 845 -45.98 -30.18 21.74
C LYS A 845 -46.30 -30.21 20.24
N ARG A 846 -46.96 -31.26 19.73
CA ARG A 846 -47.15 -31.60 18.30
C ARG A 846 -48.12 -30.74 17.46
N LYS A 847 -48.27 -29.44 17.69
CA LYS A 847 -49.18 -28.62 16.86
C LYS A 847 -48.58 -27.97 15.61
N SER A 848 -47.28 -28.04 15.33
CA SER A 848 -46.74 -27.71 14.01
C SER A 848 -45.28 -28.14 13.83
N ILE A 849 -44.92 -28.49 12.59
CA ILE A 849 -43.57 -28.72 12.05
C ILE A 849 -43.05 -30.18 12.15
N LEU A 850 -43.34 -30.95 11.10
CA LEU A 850 -42.75 -32.26 10.80
C LEU A 850 -41.49 -32.08 9.93
N SER A 851 -40.29 -32.17 10.52
CA SER A 851 -39.05 -32.62 9.81
C SER A 851 -37.75 -32.54 10.63
N VAL A 852 -37.73 -31.97 11.83
CA VAL A 852 -36.48 -31.81 12.62
C VAL A 852 -36.35 -32.94 13.66
N PRO A 853 -35.19 -33.61 13.80
CA PRO A 853 -34.95 -34.55 14.89
C PRO A 853 -34.99 -33.83 16.25
N GLU A 854 -35.73 -34.36 17.22
CA GLU A 854 -35.74 -33.82 18.58
C GLU A 854 -34.78 -34.60 19.48
N TYR A 855 -34.19 -33.92 20.46
CA TYR A 855 -33.23 -34.52 21.39
C TYR A 855 -33.75 -34.41 22.83
N PHE A 856 -33.58 -35.47 23.61
CA PHE A 856 -33.86 -35.43 25.04
C PHE A 856 -32.83 -36.22 25.84
N LYS A 857 -32.71 -35.89 27.12
CA LYS A 857 -31.82 -36.57 28.05
C LYS A 857 -32.61 -37.39 29.06
N ILE A 858 -32.14 -38.60 29.32
CA ILE A 858 -32.71 -39.49 30.33
C ILE A 858 -31.59 -40.06 31.18
N VAL A 859 -31.84 -40.12 32.48
CA VAL A 859 -30.98 -40.84 33.41
C VAL A 859 -31.39 -42.31 33.41
N SER A 860 -30.45 -43.19 33.07
CA SER A 860 -30.68 -44.63 33.04
C SER A 860 -31.01 -45.17 34.44
N ASN A 861 -31.58 -46.36 34.50
CA ASN A 861 -31.79 -47.10 35.75
C ASN A 861 -30.51 -47.37 36.58
N LYS A 862 -29.31 -47.13 36.03
CA LYS A 862 -28.02 -47.21 36.71
C LYS A 862 -27.46 -45.85 37.14
N GLY A 863 -28.18 -44.76 36.90
CA GLY A 863 -27.78 -43.39 37.26
C GLY A 863 -26.95 -42.66 36.20
N GLU A 864 -26.82 -43.20 34.99
CA GLU A 864 -26.03 -42.61 33.90
C GLU A 864 -26.89 -41.68 33.03
N GLU A 865 -26.46 -40.44 32.80
CA GLU A 865 -27.16 -39.49 31.93
C GLU A 865 -26.88 -39.80 30.45
N MET A 866 -27.92 -40.15 29.70
CA MET A 866 -27.86 -40.53 28.29
C MET A 866 -28.64 -39.51 27.44
N THR A 867 -28.14 -39.22 26.24
CA THR A 867 -28.77 -38.31 25.28
C THR A 867 -29.29 -39.08 24.07
N PHE A 868 -30.57 -38.92 23.77
CA PHE A 868 -31.25 -39.62 22.68
C PHE A 868 -31.75 -38.65 21.62
N GLU A 869 -31.63 -39.05 20.36
CA GLU A 869 -32.25 -38.43 19.19
C GLU A 869 -33.53 -39.19 18.83
N VAL A 870 -34.63 -38.49 18.61
CA VAL A 870 -35.93 -39.08 18.29
C VAL A 870 -36.49 -38.57 16.98
N LEU A 871 -36.93 -39.54 16.17
CA LEU A 871 -37.49 -39.32 14.85
C LEU A 871 -38.87 -39.97 14.73
N PHE A 872 -39.84 -39.19 14.26
CA PHE A 872 -41.23 -39.60 14.15
C PHE A 872 -41.63 -39.81 12.69
N LYS A 873 -42.39 -40.88 12.43
CA LYS A 873 -43.03 -41.11 11.13
C LYS A 873 -44.47 -41.57 11.31
N GLU A 874 -45.39 -40.86 10.68
CA GLU A 874 -46.83 -41.15 10.70
C GLU A 874 -47.16 -42.38 9.84
N ILE A 875 -48.07 -43.22 10.34
CA ILE A 875 -48.60 -44.39 9.64
C ILE A 875 -50.05 -44.09 9.27
N ASN A 876 -50.30 -43.79 7.99
CA ASN A 876 -51.65 -43.63 7.48
C ASN A 876 -52.18 -44.95 6.92
N ARG A 877 -53.36 -45.38 7.37
CA ARG A 877 -54.14 -46.44 6.73
C ARG A 877 -55.35 -45.81 6.03
N ASN A 878 -55.74 -46.38 4.89
CA ASN A 878 -56.72 -45.82 3.96
C ASN A 878 -58.06 -45.34 4.57
N LYS A 879 -58.63 -44.37 3.85
CA LYS A 879 -59.75 -43.41 4.08
C LYS A 879 -61.06 -43.77 4.79
N GLU A 880 -61.26 -44.90 5.47
CA GLU A 880 -62.53 -45.15 6.21
C GLU A 880 -62.30 -45.88 7.55
N ASN A 881 -61.65 -45.21 8.49
CA ASN A 881 -61.87 -45.21 9.97
C ASN A 881 -60.62 -44.61 10.66
N ASP A 882 -60.87 -43.67 11.57
CA ASP A 882 -59.86 -42.94 12.35
C ASP A 882 -59.10 -43.86 13.32
N ASP A 883 -57.86 -44.23 12.97
CA ASP A 883 -56.81 -44.55 13.93
C ASP A 883 -55.44 -44.30 13.28
N ILE A 884 -54.91 -43.10 13.50
CA ILE A 884 -53.58 -42.67 13.05
C ILE A 884 -52.56 -43.19 14.08
N GLY A 885 -51.48 -43.87 13.67
CA GLY A 885 -50.43 -44.31 14.59
C GLY A 885 -49.05 -43.79 14.19
N TYR A 886 -48.09 -43.76 15.13
CA TYR A 886 -46.72 -43.29 14.84
C TYR A 886 -45.68 -44.39 15.04
N VAL A 887 -44.74 -44.49 14.10
CA VAL A 887 -43.44 -45.14 14.31
C VAL A 887 -42.48 -44.11 14.89
N VAL A 888 -41.93 -44.41 16.05
CA VAL A 888 -40.91 -43.62 16.75
C VAL A 888 -39.60 -44.39 16.69
N ASN A 889 -38.55 -43.78 16.15
CA ASN A 889 -37.19 -44.28 16.23
C ASN A 889 -36.39 -43.42 17.23
N ILE A 890 -35.79 -44.06 18.23
CA ILE A 890 -34.99 -43.42 19.28
C ILE A 890 -33.57 -43.98 19.19
N ARG A 891 -32.59 -43.11 18.94
CA ARG A 891 -31.18 -43.46 18.80
C ARG A 891 -30.35 -42.85 19.92
N ASP A 892 -29.50 -43.65 20.55
CA ASP A 892 -28.51 -43.16 21.51
C ASP A 892 -27.41 -42.39 20.77
N VAL A 893 -27.25 -41.12 21.09
CA VAL A 893 -26.22 -40.23 20.52
C VAL A 893 -25.25 -39.72 21.59
N THR A 894 -25.27 -40.29 22.80
CA THR A 894 -24.46 -39.84 23.95
C THR A 894 -22.97 -39.77 23.61
N GLU A 895 -22.43 -40.82 22.98
CA GLU A 895 -21.02 -40.87 22.55
C GLU A 895 -20.71 -39.83 21.46
N ARG A 896 -21.65 -39.59 20.54
CA ARG A 896 -21.46 -38.63 19.43
C ARG A 896 -21.47 -37.18 19.90
N GLU A 897 -22.39 -36.82 20.81
CA GLU A 897 -22.45 -35.47 21.37
C GLU A 897 -21.28 -35.21 22.32
N THR A 898 -20.89 -36.18 23.16
CA THR A 898 -19.67 -36.04 23.99
C THR A 898 -18.40 -35.92 23.14
N LEU A 899 -18.26 -36.66 22.04
CA LEU A 899 -17.14 -36.48 21.09
C LEU A 899 -17.13 -35.10 20.43
N LYS A 900 -18.30 -34.56 20.10
CA LYS A 900 -18.44 -33.24 19.49
C LYS A 900 -18.05 -32.13 20.46
N GLU A 901 -18.48 -32.22 21.71
CA GLU A 901 -18.04 -31.34 22.80
C GLU A 901 -16.53 -31.48 23.07
N GLN A 902 -15.99 -32.70 23.06
CA GLN A 902 -14.55 -32.94 23.18
C GLN A 902 -13.75 -32.29 22.04
N ILE A 903 -14.17 -32.46 20.79
CA ILE A 903 -13.52 -31.82 19.63
C ILE A 903 -13.56 -30.30 19.75
N GLN A 904 -14.71 -29.72 20.11
CA GLN A 904 -14.81 -28.26 20.31
C GLN A 904 -13.91 -27.77 21.46
N SER A 905 -13.82 -28.53 22.56
CA SER A 905 -12.91 -28.19 23.67
C SER A 905 -11.43 -28.27 23.27
N ILE A 906 -11.06 -29.26 22.43
CA ILE A 906 -9.69 -29.42 21.89
C ILE A 906 -9.35 -28.22 21.00
N TYR A 907 -10.23 -27.83 20.09
CA TYR A 907 -10.03 -26.65 19.24
C TYR A 907 -9.89 -25.35 20.05
N LYS A 908 -10.73 -25.17 21.08
CA LYS A 908 -10.70 -23.99 21.93
C LYS A 908 -9.42 -23.91 22.77
N ASN A 909 -8.90 -25.06 23.22
CA ASN A 909 -7.64 -25.13 23.95
C ASN A 909 -6.42 -24.90 23.03
N ILE A 910 -6.42 -25.45 21.81
CA ILE A 910 -5.36 -25.20 20.81
C ILE A 910 -5.29 -23.72 20.44
N HIS A 911 -6.43 -23.07 20.21
CA HIS A 911 -6.48 -21.66 19.83
C HIS A 911 -5.99 -20.73 20.94
N ARG A 912 -6.35 -21.01 22.21
CA ARG A 912 -5.88 -20.23 23.37
C ARG A 912 -4.38 -20.38 23.59
N ASP A 913 -3.86 -21.61 23.57
CA ASP A 913 -2.45 -21.88 23.82
C ASP A 913 -1.55 -21.35 22.68
N PHE A 914 -2.05 -21.30 21.45
CA PHE A 914 -1.35 -20.67 20.31
C PHE A 914 -1.34 -19.14 20.43
N HIS A 915 -2.47 -18.53 20.78
CA HIS A 915 -2.61 -17.08 20.95
C HIS A 915 -1.70 -16.53 22.06
N ASP A 916 -1.53 -17.25 23.17
CA ASP A 916 -0.75 -16.79 24.32
C ASP A 916 0.79 -16.87 24.12
N GLU A 917 1.31 -17.88 23.42
CA GLU A 917 2.76 -18.01 23.17
C GLU A 917 3.24 -17.12 22.00
N VAL A 918 2.43 -17.02 20.93
CA VAL A 918 2.77 -16.22 19.74
C VAL A 918 2.46 -14.73 19.95
N GLY A 919 1.30 -14.41 20.55
CA GLY A 919 0.83 -13.04 20.72
C GLY A 919 1.76 -12.18 21.58
N ASN A 920 2.26 -12.71 22.69
CA ASN A 920 3.15 -11.97 23.60
C ASN A 920 4.50 -11.62 22.96
N LYS A 921 5.04 -12.49 22.11
CA LYS A 921 6.33 -12.27 21.43
C LYS A 921 6.19 -11.29 20.27
N ILE A 922 5.08 -11.35 19.52
CA ILE A 922 4.75 -10.37 18.48
C ILE A 922 4.58 -8.98 19.12
N ALA A 923 3.83 -8.87 20.21
CA ALA A 923 3.67 -7.61 20.94
C ALA A 923 5.01 -7.03 21.40
N ARG A 924 5.94 -7.88 21.86
CA ARG A 924 7.30 -7.46 22.26
C ARG A 924 8.13 -6.95 21.08
N ILE A 925 8.06 -7.62 19.92
CA ILE A 925 8.72 -7.17 18.69
C ILE A 925 8.14 -5.82 18.26
N ILE A 926 6.82 -5.67 18.27
CA ILE A 926 6.14 -4.39 17.96
C ILE A 926 6.60 -3.28 18.90
N ALA A 927 6.72 -3.55 20.21
CA ALA A 927 7.22 -2.58 21.17
C ALA A 927 8.69 -2.18 20.92
N LEU A 928 9.57 -3.14 20.61
CA LEU A 928 10.98 -2.87 20.29
C LEU A 928 11.13 -2.06 18.99
N VAL A 929 10.34 -2.37 17.96
CA VAL A 929 10.26 -1.59 16.72
C VAL A 929 9.72 -0.17 16.97
N SER A 930 8.78 -0.02 17.90
CA SER A 930 8.25 1.31 18.28
C SER A 930 9.32 2.15 18.99
N VAL A 931 10.16 1.54 19.84
CA VAL A 931 11.30 2.23 20.47
C VAL A 931 12.33 2.68 19.44
N LEU A 932 12.62 1.84 18.44
CA LEU A 932 13.51 2.19 17.32
C LEU A 932 13.00 3.39 16.51
N ARG A 933 11.67 3.53 16.35
CA ARG A 933 11.06 4.69 15.66
C ARG A 933 11.18 6.00 16.44
N ILE A 934 11.35 5.95 17.77
CA ILE A 934 11.37 7.13 18.64
C ILE A 934 12.80 7.61 18.95
N GLN A 935 13.80 6.73 18.92
CA GLN A 935 15.18 7.04 19.31
C GLN A 935 16.18 6.78 18.18
N SER A 936 16.34 7.75 17.27
CA SER A 936 17.26 7.69 16.12
C SER A 936 18.48 8.61 16.28
N GLN A 937 19.19 8.54 17.41
CA GLN A 937 20.39 9.39 17.62
C GLN A 937 21.64 8.68 18.20
N SER A 938 21.62 7.36 18.49
CA SER A 938 22.84 6.65 18.91
C SER A 938 22.96 5.24 18.32
N ILE A 939 24.11 4.96 17.69
CA ILE A 939 24.42 3.72 16.96
C ILE A 939 24.53 2.49 17.88
N GLU A 940 24.99 2.66 19.13
CA GLU A 940 25.12 1.57 20.10
C GLU A 940 23.76 1.04 20.62
N ILE A 941 22.77 1.93 20.80
CA ILE A 941 21.42 1.54 21.24
C ILE A 941 20.65 0.87 20.08
N LEU A 942 20.92 1.29 18.85
CA LEU A 942 20.34 0.72 17.63
C LEU A 942 20.76 -0.75 17.46
N SER A 943 22.06 -1.05 17.54
CA SER A 943 22.57 -2.43 17.42
C SER A 943 21.99 -3.33 18.53
N ALA A 944 22.02 -2.88 19.78
CA ALA A 944 21.52 -3.66 20.91
C ALA A 944 20.01 -3.95 20.84
N THR A 945 19.24 -3.10 20.14
CA THR A 945 17.79 -3.28 19.95
C THR A 945 17.49 -4.19 18.77
N ILE A 946 18.26 -4.10 17.68
CA ILE A 946 18.21 -5.02 16.53
C ILE A 946 18.54 -6.45 16.99
N ASP A 947 19.59 -6.64 17.79
CA ASP A 947 19.97 -7.96 18.33
C ASP A 947 18.83 -8.58 19.17
N LYS A 948 18.12 -7.76 19.96
CA LYS A 948 16.95 -8.21 20.75
C LYS A 948 15.76 -8.60 19.88
N ILE A 949 15.54 -7.91 18.77
CA ILE A 949 14.52 -8.27 17.78
C ILE A 949 14.89 -9.59 17.12
N GLU A 950 16.14 -9.75 16.70
CA GLU A 950 16.63 -10.98 16.07
C GLU A 950 16.49 -12.20 16.99
N VAL A 951 16.89 -12.08 18.27
CA VAL A 951 16.70 -13.14 19.26
C VAL A 951 15.21 -13.48 19.46
N SER A 952 14.35 -12.47 19.50
CA SER A 952 12.90 -12.67 19.68
C SER A 952 12.26 -13.35 18.47
N ALA A 953 12.66 -12.99 17.26
CA ALA A 953 12.18 -13.59 16.01
C ALA A 953 12.67 -15.03 15.84
N LYS A 954 13.96 -15.31 16.10
CA LYS A 954 14.52 -16.67 16.07
C LYS A 954 13.85 -17.58 17.09
N SER A 955 13.55 -17.07 18.28
CA SER A 955 12.82 -17.84 19.30
C SER A 955 11.39 -18.14 18.85
N LEU A 956 10.67 -17.17 18.26
CA LEU A 956 9.31 -17.37 17.76
C LEU A 956 9.27 -18.44 16.65
N PHE A 957 10.23 -18.43 15.74
CA PHE A 957 10.34 -19.42 14.66
C PHE A 957 10.60 -20.84 15.18
N ASN A 958 11.47 -20.98 16.18
CA ASN A 958 11.76 -22.30 16.75
C ASN A 958 10.55 -22.87 17.52
N ASP A 959 9.83 -22.04 18.27
CA ASP A 959 8.66 -22.47 19.04
C ASP A 959 7.50 -22.89 18.11
N THR A 960 7.27 -22.16 17.02
CA THR A 960 6.25 -22.53 16.02
C THR A 960 6.62 -23.82 15.29
N ARG A 961 7.90 -24.00 14.95
CA ARG A 961 8.39 -25.26 14.35
C ARG A 961 8.21 -26.45 15.29
N ASP A 962 8.55 -26.31 16.57
CA ASP A 962 8.37 -27.38 17.57
C ASP A 962 6.88 -27.71 17.78
N PHE A 963 6.00 -26.70 17.74
CA PHE A 963 4.56 -26.87 17.81
C PHE A 963 4.01 -27.63 16.58
N ILE A 964 4.40 -27.24 15.36
CA ILE A 964 4.03 -27.92 14.11
C ILE A 964 4.53 -29.38 14.14
N TRP A 965 5.77 -29.60 14.58
CA TRP A 965 6.33 -30.94 14.71
C TRP A 965 5.50 -31.82 15.66
N SER A 966 5.02 -31.27 16.78
CA SER A 966 4.17 -32.00 17.74
C SER A 966 2.77 -32.33 17.22
N LEU A 967 2.28 -31.65 16.18
CA LEU A 967 0.96 -31.88 15.59
C LEU A 967 0.97 -32.95 14.48
N ASP A 968 2.15 -33.32 13.97
CA ASP A 968 2.28 -34.34 12.92
C ASP A 968 2.09 -35.75 13.48
N LYS A 969 1.09 -36.47 12.94
CA LYS A 969 0.75 -37.84 13.37
C LYS A 969 1.91 -38.83 13.18
N ASN A 970 2.82 -38.57 12.24
CA ASN A 970 3.96 -39.44 11.95
C ASN A 970 5.11 -39.28 12.96
N ASN A 971 5.13 -38.18 13.71
CA ASN A 971 6.19 -37.85 14.69
C ASN A 971 5.81 -38.20 16.13
N ASN A 972 4.59 -38.67 16.36
CA ASN A 972 4.04 -39.00 17.69
C ASN A 972 4.52 -40.34 18.27
N ASN A 973 5.61 -40.92 17.76
CA ASN A 973 6.15 -42.15 18.30
C ASN A 973 7.28 -41.85 19.32
N LEU A 974 7.40 -42.75 20.29
CA LEU A 974 8.34 -42.66 21.41
C LEU A 974 9.81 -42.52 20.96
N GLN A 975 10.17 -43.14 19.84
CA GLN A 975 11.53 -43.15 19.30
C GLN A 975 11.92 -41.81 18.67
N SER A 976 11.04 -41.22 17.85
CA SER A 976 11.21 -39.90 17.24
C SER A 976 11.39 -38.81 18.30
N LEU A 977 10.59 -38.84 19.37
CA LEU A 977 10.74 -37.93 20.50
C LEU A 977 12.11 -38.08 21.19
N GLY A 978 12.58 -39.32 21.40
CA GLY A 978 13.89 -39.59 21.98
C GLY A 978 15.05 -39.06 21.13
N LEU A 979 14.99 -39.24 19.81
CA LEU A 979 15.99 -38.73 18.87
C LEU A 979 16.02 -37.21 18.84
N GLN A 980 14.86 -36.56 18.81
CA GLN A 980 14.79 -35.09 18.80
C GLN A 980 15.32 -34.48 20.10
N LEU A 981 15.05 -35.10 21.25
CA LEU A 981 15.60 -34.66 22.54
C LEU A 981 17.11 -34.86 22.63
N ARG A 982 17.63 -35.95 22.05
CA ARG A 982 19.07 -36.17 21.91
C ARG A 982 19.69 -35.07 21.06
N ASP A 983 19.13 -34.80 19.89
CA ASP A 983 19.68 -33.83 18.94
C ASP A 983 19.66 -32.41 19.53
N PHE A 984 18.57 -32.04 20.23
CA PHE A 984 18.51 -30.81 20.99
C PHE A 984 19.59 -30.75 22.09
N GLY A 985 19.78 -31.82 22.85
CA GLY A 985 20.81 -31.87 23.89
C GLY A 985 22.22 -31.74 23.35
N VAL A 986 22.54 -32.41 22.24
CA VAL A 986 23.84 -32.30 21.55
C VAL A 986 24.08 -30.85 21.13
N GLN A 987 23.12 -30.24 20.44
CA GLN A 987 23.23 -28.84 19.99
C GLN A 987 23.34 -27.85 21.17
N LEU A 988 22.57 -28.05 22.24
CA LEU A 988 22.56 -27.13 23.38
C LEU A 988 23.90 -27.12 24.15
N PHE A 989 24.57 -28.27 24.25
CA PHE A 989 25.82 -28.41 25.00
C PHE A 989 27.07 -28.34 24.11
N GLU A 990 26.93 -28.23 22.80
CA GLU A 990 28.02 -28.05 21.85
C GLU A 990 28.86 -26.80 22.19
N GLY A 991 30.17 -26.95 22.28
CA GLY A 991 31.08 -25.86 22.68
C GLY A 991 31.02 -25.46 24.17
N SER A 992 30.23 -26.14 25.00
CA SER A 992 30.16 -25.89 26.44
C SER A 992 31.15 -26.74 27.26
N LYS A 993 31.30 -26.44 28.55
CA LYS A 993 32.15 -27.22 29.49
C LYS A 993 31.55 -28.58 29.91
N PHE A 994 30.35 -28.92 29.44
CA PHE A 994 29.63 -30.12 29.87
C PHE A 994 29.79 -31.27 28.87
N GLU A 995 30.15 -32.44 29.37
CA GLU A 995 30.01 -33.71 28.62
C GLU A 995 28.53 -34.14 28.64
N PHE A 996 27.86 -34.09 27.48
CA PHE A 996 26.48 -34.55 27.34
C PHE A 996 26.41 -36.01 26.90
N GLN A 997 25.66 -36.84 27.62
CA GLN A 997 25.43 -38.25 27.28
C GLN A 997 23.95 -38.57 27.21
N PHE A 998 23.55 -39.29 26.17
CA PHE A 998 22.18 -39.79 25.99
C PHE A 998 22.17 -41.32 26.05
N HIS A 999 21.36 -41.88 26.95
CA HIS A 999 21.15 -43.32 27.05
C HIS A 999 19.67 -43.65 26.92
N SER A 1000 19.35 -44.62 26.06
CA SER A 1000 17.99 -45.11 25.86
C SER A 1000 17.93 -46.63 25.91
N ASN A 1001 16.85 -47.19 26.48
CA ASN A 1001 16.52 -48.63 26.39
C ASN A 1001 15.14 -48.89 25.76
N CYS A 1002 14.57 -47.90 25.06
CA CYS A 1002 13.24 -48.02 24.45
C CYS A 1002 13.29 -48.98 23.26
N LEU A 1003 12.50 -50.06 23.32
CA LEU A 1003 12.51 -51.15 22.34
C LEU A 1003 11.23 -51.22 21.47
N ASN A 1004 10.18 -50.44 21.78
CA ASN A 1004 8.87 -50.51 21.10
C ASN A 1004 8.42 -49.15 20.52
N GLU A 1005 7.79 -49.18 19.34
CA GLU A 1005 7.08 -48.05 18.73
C GLU A 1005 5.74 -47.81 19.46
N ILE A 1006 5.77 -47.02 20.53
CA ILE A 1006 4.54 -46.56 21.22
C ILE A 1006 4.15 -45.19 20.68
N LEU A 1007 2.90 -45.07 20.24
CA LEU A 1007 2.29 -43.79 19.87
C LEU A 1007 1.83 -43.04 21.13
N LEU A 1008 2.32 -41.81 21.30
CA LEU A 1008 1.93 -40.90 22.37
C LEU A 1008 1.00 -39.81 21.84
N PRO A 1009 0.01 -39.36 22.64
CA PRO A 1009 -0.80 -38.20 22.29
C PRO A 1009 0.06 -36.92 22.06
N PRO A 1010 -0.25 -36.10 21.03
CA PRO A 1010 0.47 -34.86 20.70
C PRO A 1010 0.75 -33.93 21.88
N ASN A 1011 -0.25 -33.77 22.76
CA ASN A 1011 -0.16 -32.93 23.95
C ASN A 1011 0.86 -33.47 24.96
N ILE A 1012 0.95 -34.80 25.10
CA ILE A 1012 1.93 -35.45 25.99
C ILE A 1012 3.33 -35.31 25.40
N VAL A 1013 3.49 -35.50 24.08
CA VAL A 1013 4.77 -35.31 23.36
C VAL A 1013 5.29 -33.88 23.57
N ARG A 1014 4.43 -32.86 23.39
CA ARG A 1014 4.77 -31.45 23.60
C ARG A 1014 5.16 -31.16 25.05
N ASP A 1015 4.35 -31.58 26.02
CA ASP A 1015 4.61 -31.30 27.44
C ASP A 1015 5.91 -31.99 27.92
N ILE A 1016 6.22 -33.22 27.46
CA ILE A 1016 7.51 -33.89 27.72
C ILE A 1016 8.67 -33.09 27.10
N MET A 1017 8.56 -32.68 25.83
CA MET A 1017 9.60 -31.89 25.17
C MET A 1017 9.93 -30.63 25.97
N LEU A 1018 8.91 -29.88 26.38
CA LEU A 1018 9.09 -28.66 27.13
C LEU A 1018 9.68 -28.90 28.52
N ILE A 1019 9.29 -29.99 29.21
CA ILE A 1019 9.91 -30.41 30.48
C ILE A 1019 11.41 -30.67 30.28
N ILE A 1020 11.78 -31.50 29.30
CA ILE A 1020 13.18 -31.91 29.12
C ILE A 1020 14.05 -30.77 28.60
N LYS A 1021 13.56 -29.94 27.67
CA LYS A 1021 14.30 -28.76 27.19
C LYS A 1021 14.59 -27.78 28.32
N GLU A 1022 13.61 -27.54 29.19
CA GLU A 1022 13.76 -26.67 30.37
C GLU A 1022 14.78 -27.27 31.35
N LEU A 1023 14.73 -28.58 31.61
CA LEU A 1023 15.68 -29.25 32.49
C LEU A 1023 17.12 -29.20 31.96
N LEU A 1024 17.34 -29.47 30.67
CA LEU A 1024 18.66 -29.39 30.05
C LEU A 1024 19.21 -27.96 30.05
N THR A 1025 18.36 -26.99 29.73
CA THR A 1025 18.72 -25.56 29.77
C THR A 1025 19.09 -25.13 31.19
N ASN A 1026 18.38 -25.62 32.20
CA ASN A 1026 18.67 -25.34 33.60
C ASN A 1026 20.00 -25.95 34.05
N VAL A 1027 20.35 -27.15 33.57
CA VAL A 1027 21.68 -27.73 33.82
C VAL A 1027 22.78 -26.83 33.26
N LEU A 1028 22.66 -26.40 32.00
CA LEU A 1028 23.66 -25.53 31.36
C LEU A 1028 23.82 -24.19 32.11
N LYS A 1029 22.71 -23.57 32.51
CA LYS A 1029 22.72 -22.24 33.14
C LYS A 1029 23.13 -22.25 34.62
N HIS A 1030 22.76 -23.30 35.36
CA HIS A 1030 22.80 -23.26 36.83
C HIS A 1030 23.65 -24.36 37.46
N SER A 1031 23.96 -25.45 36.76
CA SER A 1031 24.83 -26.49 37.33
C SER A 1031 26.28 -26.03 37.38
N SER A 1032 26.92 -26.25 38.52
CA SER A 1032 28.37 -26.09 38.68
C SER A 1032 29.15 -27.33 38.22
N GLY A 1033 28.46 -28.34 37.64
CA GLY A 1033 29.05 -29.58 37.15
C GLY A 1033 29.75 -29.43 35.80
N ASN A 1034 30.18 -30.57 35.27
CA ASN A 1034 30.79 -30.72 33.94
C ASN A 1034 30.26 -31.95 33.18
N LYS A 1035 29.20 -32.61 33.68
CA LYS A 1035 28.57 -33.76 33.03
C LYS A 1035 27.06 -33.72 33.16
N CYS A 1036 26.35 -33.91 32.04
CA CYS A 1036 24.91 -33.99 31.95
C CYS A 1036 24.51 -35.28 31.25
N VAL A 1037 23.61 -36.06 31.86
CA VAL A 1037 23.12 -37.32 31.30
C VAL A 1037 21.62 -37.26 31.14
N LEU A 1038 21.12 -37.43 29.92
CA LEU A 1038 19.72 -37.66 29.62
C LEU A 1038 19.47 -39.16 29.51
N LEU A 1039 18.65 -39.70 30.41
CA LEU A 1039 18.23 -41.08 30.43
C LEU A 1039 16.79 -41.17 29.94
N PHE A 1040 16.58 -42.05 28.98
CA PHE A 1040 15.26 -42.37 28.45
C PHE A 1040 14.96 -43.85 28.64
N LEU A 1041 14.07 -44.17 29.58
CA LEU A 1041 13.85 -45.53 30.03
C LEU A 1041 12.40 -45.99 29.84
N GLN A 1042 12.22 -47.20 29.31
CA GLN A 1042 10.96 -47.92 29.26
C GLN A 1042 11.07 -49.18 30.14
N LYS A 1043 10.20 -49.29 31.17
CA LYS A 1043 10.18 -50.45 32.08
C LYS A 1043 8.77 -50.66 32.68
N GLU A 1044 8.28 -51.90 32.71
CA GLU A 1044 7.03 -52.30 33.39
C GLU A 1044 5.81 -51.41 33.05
N GLY A 1045 5.61 -51.08 31.77
CA GLY A 1045 4.50 -50.22 31.33
C GLY A 1045 4.65 -48.74 31.72
N LYS A 1046 5.85 -48.28 32.09
CA LYS A 1046 6.15 -46.89 32.40
C LYS A 1046 7.24 -46.34 31.50
N ILE A 1047 7.08 -45.08 31.11
CA ILE A 1047 8.07 -44.28 30.39
C ILE A 1047 8.69 -43.30 31.39
N ILE A 1048 10.02 -43.24 31.42
CA ILE A 1048 10.76 -42.43 32.37
C ILE A 1048 11.80 -41.61 31.61
N PHE A 1049 11.69 -40.29 31.68
CA PHE A 1049 12.72 -39.37 31.21
C PHE A 1049 13.41 -38.75 32.43
N LEU A 1050 14.73 -38.83 32.49
CA LEU A 1050 15.51 -38.28 33.60
C LEU A 1050 16.71 -37.49 33.08
N VAL A 1051 16.89 -36.28 33.60
CA VAL A 1051 18.09 -35.48 33.41
C VAL A 1051 18.90 -35.54 34.70
N LYS A 1052 20.18 -35.92 34.58
CA LYS A 1052 21.12 -36.01 35.69
C LYS A 1052 22.32 -35.12 35.45
N ASP A 1053 22.66 -34.28 36.41
CA ASP A 1053 23.93 -33.55 36.43
C ASP A 1053 24.83 -34.00 37.60
N ASN A 1054 26.13 -33.70 37.51
CA ASN A 1054 27.11 -34.00 38.56
C ASN A 1054 27.53 -32.76 39.39
N GLY A 1055 26.75 -31.68 39.35
CA GLY A 1055 27.02 -30.45 40.09
C GLY A 1055 26.76 -30.54 41.59
N SER A 1056 26.67 -29.37 42.23
CA SER A 1056 26.49 -29.25 43.70
C SER A 1056 25.09 -29.65 44.22
N GLY A 1057 24.12 -29.87 43.32
CA GLY A 1057 22.74 -30.19 43.66
C GLY A 1057 21.90 -28.96 44.06
N MET A 1058 20.58 -29.01 43.84
CA MET A 1058 19.67 -27.91 44.21
C MET A 1058 19.47 -27.80 45.74
N LYS A 1059 19.53 -26.57 46.29
CA LYS A 1059 19.09 -26.25 47.66
C LYS A 1059 17.56 -26.42 47.77
N SER A 1060 17.06 -27.23 48.71
CA SER A 1060 15.70 -27.77 48.70
C SER A 1060 14.54 -26.81 49.02
N ASN A 1061 14.67 -25.49 48.82
CA ASN A 1061 13.65 -24.55 49.31
C ASN A 1061 13.25 -23.37 48.41
N ASN A 1062 13.60 -23.35 47.12
CA ASN A 1062 13.14 -22.28 46.23
C ASN A 1062 11.94 -22.71 45.38
N LYS A 1063 10.75 -22.23 45.74
CA LYS A 1063 9.54 -22.23 44.91
C LYS A 1063 9.68 -21.23 43.74
N GLY A 1064 10.65 -21.44 42.86
CA GLY A 1064 10.74 -20.71 41.59
C GLY A 1064 9.59 -21.11 40.65
N ASN A 1065 9.12 -20.20 39.80
CA ASN A 1065 8.05 -20.48 38.83
C ASN A 1065 8.38 -21.66 37.89
N GLY A 1066 9.67 -21.95 37.65
CA GLY A 1066 10.10 -23.10 36.84
C GLY A 1066 9.68 -24.46 37.40
N LEU A 1067 9.85 -24.71 38.70
CA LEU A 1067 9.44 -25.99 39.32
C LEU A 1067 7.91 -26.17 39.33
N LYS A 1068 7.16 -25.08 39.52
CA LYS A 1068 5.69 -25.10 39.43
C LYS A 1068 5.22 -25.45 38.01
N ASN A 1069 5.86 -24.86 37.00
CA ASN A 1069 5.55 -25.14 35.59
C ASN A 1069 5.89 -26.59 35.20
N LEU A 1070 7.01 -27.11 35.68
CA LEU A 1070 7.39 -28.51 35.48
C LEU A 1070 6.40 -29.48 36.15
N PHE A 1071 5.92 -29.14 37.35
CA PHE A 1071 4.90 -29.92 38.05
C PHE A 1071 3.56 -29.93 37.29
N PHE A 1072 3.09 -28.76 36.87
CA PHE A 1072 1.83 -28.63 36.12
C PHE A 1072 1.86 -29.38 34.78
N ARG A 1073 2.99 -29.33 34.06
CA ARG A 1073 3.17 -30.09 32.83
C ARG A 1073 3.26 -31.60 33.08
N ALA A 1074 3.90 -32.03 34.17
CA ALA A 1074 3.93 -33.44 34.55
C ALA A 1074 2.52 -33.98 34.86
N GLU A 1075 1.68 -33.22 35.58
CA GLU A 1075 0.28 -33.57 35.83
C GLU A 1075 -0.54 -33.67 34.54
N ARG A 1076 -0.36 -32.74 33.59
CA ARG A 1076 -1.01 -32.79 32.27
C ARG A 1076 -0.66 -34.05 31.47
N CYS A 1077 0.55 -34.56 31.64
CA CYS A 1077 1.00 -35.83 31.08
C CYS A 1077 0.49 -37.07 31.83
N LYS A 1078 -0.33 -36.91 32.88
CA LYS A 1078 -0.67 -37.97 33.86
C LYS A 1078 0.58 -38.66 34.44
N GLY A 1079 1.65 -37.89 34.59
CA GLY A 1079 2.94 -38.35 35.06
C GLY A 1079 3.35 -37.75 36.40
N GLU A 1080 4.29 -38.41 37.08
CA GLU A 1080 4.90 -37.96 38.32
C GLU A 1080 6.25 -37.32 38.04
N LEU A 1081 6.51 -36.15 38.62
CA LEU A 1081 7.84 -35.55 38.60
C LEU A 1081 8.75 -36.31 39.57
N ILE A 1082 9.84 -36.89 39.06
CA ILE A 1082 10.88 -37.52 39.88
C ILE A 1082 11.91 -36.46 40.20
N PHE A 1083 12.25 -36.32 41.49
CA PHE A 1083 13.28 -35.40 41.94
C PHE A 1083 14.14 -36.03 43.04
N LYS A 1084 15.47 -36.03 42.86
CA LYS A 1084 16.46 -36.46 43.86
C LYS A 1084 17.71 -35.58 43.79
N THR A 1085 18.18 -35.13 44.95
CA THR A 1085 19.45 -34.37 45.08
C THR A 1085 20.39 -35.10 46.04
N LYS A 1086 21.46 -35.71 45.52
CA LYS A 1086 22.55 -36.28 46.33
C LYS A 1086 23.82 -36.35 45.47
N LYS A 1087 24.74 -35.41 45.65
CA LYS A 1087 25.94 -35.18 44.79
C LYS A 1087 25.56 -35.00 43.30
N GLY A 1088 24.80 -33.94 43.01
CA GLY A 1088 24.18 -33.66 41.72
C GLY A 1088 22.64 -33.60 41.80
N THR A 1089 21.98 -33.20 40.71
CA THR A 1089 20.51 -33.20 40.60
C THR A 1089 20.07 -34.28 39.61
N LEU A 1090 19.11 -35.09 40.01
CA LEU A 1090 18.38 -36.00 39.13
C LEU A 1090 16.92 -35.55 39.13
N ILE A 1091 16.44 -35.07 37.99
CA ILE A 1091 15.08 -34.58 37.84
C ILE A 1091 14.49 -35.02 36.50
N GLY A 1092 13.21 -35.33 36.46
CA GLY A 1092 12.54 -35.72 35.24
C GLY A 1092 11.11 -36.16 35.47
N VAL A 1093 10.51 -36.82 34.49
CA VAL A 1093 9.10 -37.20 34.52
C VAL A 1093 8.94 -38.70 34.30
N ARG A 1094 8.04 -39.31 35.07
CA ARG A 1094 7.61 -40.69 34.92
C ARG A 1094 6.16 -40.70 34.51
N ILE A 1095 5.87 -41.31 33.38
CA ILE A 1095 4.51 -41.43 32.82
C ILE A 1095 4.13 -42.90 32.84
N THR A 1096 2.94 -43.19 33.33
CA THR A 1096 2.37 -44.55 33.27
C THR A 1096 1.57 -44.65 31.97
N LEU A 1097 1.90 -45.64 31.13
CA LEU A 1097 1.23 -45.88 29.85
C LEU A 1097 -0.17 -46.47 30.03
#